data_AF-P56192-F1
#
_entry.id   AF-P56192-F1
#
_cell.length_a   1.000
_cell.length_b   1.000
_cell.length_c   1.000
_cell.angle_alpha   90.00
_cell.angle_beta   90.00
_cell.angle_gamma   90.00
#
_symmetry.space_group_name_H-M   'P 1'
#
loop_
_entity.id
_entity.type
_entity.pdbx_description
1 polymer ?
#
loop_
_entity_poly.entity_id
_entity_poly.type
_entity_poly.pdbx_seq_one_letter_code
_entity_poly.pdbx_strand_id
1 'polypeptide(L)'
;MRLFVSDGVPGCLPVLAAAGRARGRAEVLISTVGPEDCVVPFLTRPKVPVLQLDSGNYLFSTSAICRYFFLLSGWEQDDLTNQWLEWEATELQPALSAALYYLVVQGKKGEDVLGSVRRALTHIDHSLSRQNCPFLAGETESLADIVLWGALYPLLQDPAYLPEELSALHSWFQTLSTQEPCQRAAETVLKQQGVLALRPYLQKQPQPSPAEGRAVTNEPEEEELATLSEEEIAMAVTAWEKGLESLPPLRPQQNPVLPVAGERNVLITSALPYVNNVPHLGNIIGCVLSADVFARYSRLRQWNTLYLCGTDEYGTATETKALEEGLTPQEICDKYHIIHADIYRWFNISFDIFGRTTTPQQTKITQDIFQQLLKRGFVLQDTVEQLRCEHCARFLADRFVEGVCPFCGYEEARGDQCDKCGKLINAVELKKPQCKVCRSCPVVQSSQHLFLDLPKLEKRLEEWLGRTLPGSDWTPNAQFITRSWLRDGLKPRCITRDLKWGTPVPLEGFEDKVFYVWFDATIGYLSITANYTDQWERWWKNPEQVDLYQFMAKDNVPFHSLVFPCSALGAEDNYTLVSHLIATEYLNYEDGKFSKSRGVGVFGDMAQDTGIPADIWRFYLLYIRPEGQDSAFSWTDLLLKNNSELLNNLGNFINRAGMFVSKFFGGYVPEMVLTPDDQRLLAHVTLELQHYHQLLEKVRIRDALRSILTISRHGNQYIQVNEPWKRIKGSEADRQRAGTVTGLAVNIAALLSVMLQPYMPTVSATIQAQLQLPPPACSILLTNFLCTLPAGHQIGTVSPLFQKLENDQIESLRQRFGGGQAKTSPKPAVVETVTTAKPQQIQALMDEVTKQGNIVRELKAQKADKNEVAAEVAKLLDLKKQLAVAEGKPPEAPKGKKKK
;
A
#
# COMPACT_ATOMS: atom_id res chain seq x y z
N MET A 1 36.10 11.18 -8.20
CA MET A 1 35.06 10.50 -7.40
C MET A 1 35.66 9.78 -6.19
N ARG A 2 34.85 9.48 -5.16
CA ARG A 2 35.31 8.75 -3.96
C ARG A 2 34.43 7.53 -3.69
N LEU A 3 35.04 6.35 -3.60
CA LEU A 3 34.37 5.08 -3.32
C LEU A 3 34.65 4.66 -1.88
N PHE A 4 33.61 4.61 -1.05
CA PHE A 4 33.66 4.13 0.32
C PHE A 4 33.32 2.65 0.36
N VAL A 5 34.21 1.85 0.95
CA VAL A 5 34.08 0.40 1.11
C VAL A 5 34.41 0.00 2.54
N SER A 6 33.97 -1.18 2.96
CA SER A 6 34.32 -1.76 4.26
C SER A 6 34.73 -3.21 4.06
N ASP A 7 35.70 -3.65 4.85
CA ASP A 7 36.06 -5.06 4.94
C ASP A 7 34.86 -5.86 5.48
N GLY A 8 34.71 -7.11 5.05
CA GLY A 8 33.64 -7.99 5.53
C GLY A 8 32.22 -7.63 5.07
N VAL A 9 32.06 -6.66 4.17
CA VAL A 9 30.75 -6.31 3.58
C VAL A 9 30.65 -6.88 2.17
N PRO A 10 29.74 -7.85 1.90
CA PRO A 10 29.74 -8.62 0.67
C PRO A 10 29.52 -7.77 -0.59
N GLY A 11 28.70 -6.72 -0.51
CA GLY A 11 28.48 -5.79 -1.63
C GLY A 11 29.73 -5.04 -2.11
N CYS A 12 30.80 -4.97 -1.31
CA CYS A 12 32.04 -4.32 -1.74
C CYS A 12 32.81 -5.13 -2.79
N LEU A 13 32.60 -6.47 -2.86
CA LEU A 13 33.30 -7.35 -3.80
C LEU A 13 33.03 -7.00 -5.27
N PRO A 14 31.76 -7.04 -5.74
CA PRO A 14 31.46 -6.70 -7.14
C PRO A 14 31.80 -5.24 -7.46
N VAL A 15 31.63 -4.33 -6.48
CA VAL A 15 31.93 -2.90 -6.67
C VAL A 15 33.43 -2.65 -6.87
N LEU A 16 34.30 -3.28 -6.09
CA LEU A 16 35.75 -3.17 -6.28
C LEU A 16 36.20 -3.84 -7.59
N ALA A 17 35.59 -4.98 -7.96
CA ALA A 17 35.87 -5.65 -9.22
C ALA A 17 35.44 -4.81 -10.44
N ALA A 18 34.29 -4.14 -10.37
CA ALA A 18 33.82 -3.20 -11.40
C ALA A 18 34.69 -1.92 -11.45
N ALA A 19 35.07 -1.37 -10.29
CA ALA A 19 35.97 -0.22 -10.22
C ALA A 19 37.35 -0.53 -10.82
N GLY A 20 37.87 -1.75 -10.62
CA GLY A 20 39.11 -2.22 -11.22
C GLY A 20 39.08 -2.22 -12.75
N ARG A 21 37.92 -2.52 -13.35
CA ARG A 21 37.69 -2.50 -14.81
C ARG A 21 37.54 -1.10 -15.38
N ALA A 22 37.06 -0.15 -14.58
CA ALA A 22 36.97 1.26 -14.95
C ALA A 22 38.30 2.04 -14.77
N ARG A 23 39.38 1.39 -14.28
CA ARG A 23 40.68 2.05 -14.09
C ARG A 23 41.17 2.66 -15.42
N GLY A 24 41.53 3.94 -15.35
CA GLY A 24 41.97 4.74 -16.51
C GLY A 24 40.89 5.61 -17.15
N ARG A 25 39.61 5.42 -16.80
CA ARG A 25 38.50 6.23 -17.33
C ARG A 25 37.98 7.29 -16.37
N ALA A 26 38.16 7.05 -15.07
CA ALA A 26 37.91 8.04 -14.03
C ALA A 26 38.85 7.81 -12.82
N GLU A 27 39.25 8.89 -12.16
CA GLU A 27 39.95 8.81 -10.88
C GLU A 27 38.96 8.50 -9.76
N VAL A 28 39.09 7.31 -9.18
CA VAL A 28 38.30 6.82 -8.06
C VAL A 28 39.21 6.68 -6.85
N LEU A 29 39.05 7.56 -5.87
CA LEU A 29 39.73 7.42 -4.59
C LEU A 29 38.98 6.39 -3.74
N ILE A 30 39.60 5.24 -3.47
CA ILE A 30 39.03 4.21 -2.60
C ILE A 30 39.34 4.57 -1.14
N SER A 31 38.32 4.65 -0.30
CA SER A 31 38.42 4.94 1.14
C SER A 31 37.79 3.80 1.93
N THR A 32 38.58 3.11 2.75
CA THR A 32 38.06 2.11 3.68
C THR A 32 37.47 2.83 4.90
N VAL A 33 36.22 2.53 5.21
CA VAL A 33 35.51 3.05 6.37
C VAL A 33 35.03 1.89 7.25
N GLY A 34 34.76 2.15 8.51
CA GLY A 34 34.09 1.18 9.37
C GLY A 34 32.69 0.87 8.83
N PRO A 35 32.16 -0.35 9.05
CA PRO A 35 30.82 -0.71 8.59
C PRO A 35 29.70 0.15 9.24
N GLU A 36 30.02 0.85 10.33
CA GLU A 36 29.12 1.76 11.05
C GLU A 36 29.31 3.24 10.69
N ASP A 37 30.29 3.57 9.84
CA ASP A 37 30.56 4.96 9.49
C ASP A 37 29.48 5.48 8.54
N CYS A 38 28.83 6.58 8.93
CA CYS A 38 27.78 7.19 8.14
C CYS A 38 28.39 8.13 7.08
N VAL A 39 28.66 7.59 5.89
CA VAL A 39 29.25 8.35 4.76
C VAL A 39 28.20 9.11 3.92
N VAL A 40 26.91 8.77 4.05
CA VAL A 40 25.81 9.45 3.35
C VAL A 40 25.02 10.29 4.36
N PRO A 41 25.08 11.64 4.33
CA PRO A 41 24.57 12.50 5.41
C PRO A 41 23.08 12.38 5.71
N PHE A 42 22.29 11.91 4.74
CA PHE A 42 20.82 11.83 4.81
C PHE A 42 20.29 10.42 5.08
N LEU A 43 21.14 9.39 5.15
CA LEU A 43 20.71 8.05 5.54
C LEU A 43 20.73 7.91 7.07
N THR A 44 19.66 7.37 7.63
CA THR A 44 19.54 7.13 9.08
C THR A 44 20.29 5.88 9.56
N ARG A 45 20.74 5.02 8.64
CA ARG A 45 21.55 3.84 8.91
C ARG A 45 22.80 3.86 8.02
N PRO A 46 23.97 3.48 8.56
CA PRO A 46 25.20 3.40 7.78
C PRO A 46 25.03 2.40 6.63
N LYS A 47 25.57 2.76 5.46
CA LYS A 47 25.48 1.95 4.24
C LYS A 47 26.83 2.02 3.53
N VAL A 48 27.32 0.86 3.11
CA VAL A 48 28.51 0.66 2.28
C VAL A 48 28.26 -0.57 1.40
N PRO A 49 28.74 -0.61 0.14
CA PRO A 49 29.56 0.40 -0.52
C PRO A 49 28.79 1.65 -0.95
N VAL A 50 29.49 2.78 -1.04
CA VAL A 50 28.93 4.07 -1.50
C VAL A 50 29.91 4.75 -2.45
N LEU A 51 29.44 5.15 -3.63
CA LEU A 51 30.19 5.99 -4.56
C LEU A 51 29.68 7.43 -4.47
N GLN A 52 30.54 8.35 -4.02
CA GLN A 52 30.33 9.79 -4.13
C GLN A 52 30.83 10.26 -5.49
N LEU A 53 29.89 10.75 -6.31
CA LEU A 53 30.16 11.34 -7.61
C LEU A 53 30.74 12.74 -7.45
N ASP A 54 31.43 13.24 -8.49
CA ASP A 54 32.03 14.58 -8.46
C ASP A 54 30.98 15.70 -8.37
N SER A 55 29.72 15.41 -8.72
CA SER A 55 28.58 16.32 -8.52
C SER A 55 28.14 16.46 -7.06
N GLY A 56 28.69 15.67 -6.14
CA GLY A 56 28.26 15.58 -4.74
C GLY A 56 27.12 14.60 -4.49
N ASN A 57 26.57 13.97 -5.54
CA ASN A 57 25.56 12.93 -5.42
C ASN A 57 26.17 11.59 -4.96
N TYR A 58 25.35 10.74 -4.32
CA TYR A 58 25.78 9.45 -3.79
C TYR A 58 25.02 8.31 -4.48
N LEU A 59 25.75 7.30 -4.96
CA LEU A 59 25.20 6.00 -5.33
C LEU A 59 25.52 5.01 -4.20
N PHE A 60 24.50 4.34 -3.66
CA PHE A 60 24.64 3.44 -2.50
C PHE A 60 23.92 2.09 -2.71
N SER A 61 23.67 1.74 -3.98
CA SER A 61 23.27 0.41 -4.41
C SER A 61 24.45 -0.24 -5.13
N THR A 62 24.81 -1.46 -4.75
CA THR A 62 25.89 -2.25 -5.36
C THR A 62 25.73 -2.31 -6.88
N SER A 63 24.56 -2.70 -7.38
CA SER A 63 24.29 -2.82 -8.81
C SER A 63 24.32 -1.47 -9.52
N ALA A 64 23.84 -0.39 -8.88
CA ALA A 64 23.91 0.96 -9.45
C ALA A 64 25.35 1.47 -9.56
N ILE A 65 26.20 1.21 -8.55
CA ILE A 65 27.61 1.57 -8.56
C ILE A 65 28.35 0.77 -9.64
N CYS A 66 28.14 -0.54 -9.73
CA CYS A 66 28.74 -1.37 -10.77
C CYS A 66 28.31 -0.91 -12.17
N ARG A 67 27.02 -0.64 -12.36
CA ARG A 67 26.47 -0.09 -13.61
C ARG A 67 27.12 1.23 -13.99
N TYR A 68 27.32 2.12 -13.03
CA TYR A 68 27.99 3.39 -13.27
C TYR A 68 29.43 3.18 -13.80
N PHE A 69 30.19 2.25 -13.21
CA PHE A 69 31.53 1.92 -13.71
C PHE A 69 31.53 1.27 -15.11
N PHE A 70 30.55 0.41 -15.40
CA PHE A 70 30.41 -0.18 -16.74
C PHE A 70 30.01 0.87 -17.79
N LEU A 71 29.12 1.80 -17.46
CA LEU A 71 28.77 2.93 -18.34
C LEU A 71 30.00 3.82 -18.63
N LEU A 72 30.85 4.07 -17.64
CA LEU A 72 32.14 4.75 -17.87
C LEU A 72 33.04 3.93 -18.81
N SER A 73 32.96 2.60 -18.77
CA SER A 73 33.65 1.72 -19.72
C SER A 73 33.04 1.68 -21.13
N GLY A 74 32.03 2.50 -21.42
CA GLY A 74 31.39 2.57 -22.74
C GLY A 74 30.51 1.35 -23.04
N TRP A 75 30.16 0.60 -22.00
CA TRP A 75 29.15 -0.46 -22.11
C TRP A 75 27.78 0.18 -22.34
N GLU A 76 27.03 -0.36 -23.30
CA GLU A 76 25.65 0.02 -23.57
C GLU A 76 24.70 -0.91 -22.83
N GLN A 77 23.57 -0.39 -22.35
CA GLN A 77 22.59 -1.21 -21.66
C GLN A 77 21.94 -2.21 -22.61
N ASP A 78 21.94 -3.49 -22.23
CA ASP A 78 21.16 -4.54 -22.87
C ASP A 78 20.12 -5.14 -21.91
N ASP A 79 19.02 -5.63 -22.47
CA ASP A 79 17.87 -6.13 -21.72
C ASP A 79 18.20 -7.41 -20.93
N LEU A 80 19.08 -8.27 -21.46
CA LEU A 80 19.45 -9.53 -20.83
C LEU A 80 20.27 -9.29 -19.56
N THR A 81 21.25 -8.38 -19.61
CA THR A 81 21.97 -7.93 -18.42
C THR A 81 21.03 -7.33 -17.37
N ASN A 82 19.99 -6.58 -17.79
CA ASN A 82 18.99 -6.06 -16.85
C ASN A 82 18.17 -7.17 -16.19
N GLN A 83 17.75 -8.19 -16.95
CA GLN A 83 17.04 -9.36 -16.44
C GLN A 83 17.89 -10.11 -15.41
N TRP A 84 19.17 -10.33 -15.69
CA TRP A 84 20.09 -10.96 -14.74
C TRP A 84 20.26 -10.17 -13.44
N LEU A 85 20.35 -8.85 -13.52
CA LEU A 85 20.48 -8.00 -12.34
C LEU A 85 19.18 -7.91 -11.53
N GLU A 86 18.03 -8.00 -12.17
CA GLU A 86 16.73 -8.13 -11.49
C GLU A 86 16.63 -9.49 -10.79
N TRP A 87 16.92 -10.58 -11.51
CA TRP A 87 16.94 -11.94 -10.97
C TRP A 87 17.93 -12.10 -9.82
N GLU A 88 19.12 -11.49 -9.92
CA GLU A 88 20.10 -11.50 -8.83
C GLU A 88 19.54 -10.88 -7.55
N ALA A 89 18.85 -9.73 -7.68
CA ALA A 89 18.28 -9.03 -6.54
C ALA A 89 17.06 -9.74 -5.95
N THR A 90 16.23 -10.40 -6.77
CA THR A 90 14.97 -11.00 -6.32
C THR A 90 15.09 -12.47 -5.92
N GLU A 91 15.95 -13.24 -6.59
CA GLU A 91 16.05 -14.70 -6.43
C GLU A 91 17.38 -15.11 -5.78
N LEU A 92 18.51 -14.66 -6.33
CA LEU A 92 19.83 -15.09 -5.85
C LEU A 92 20.19 -14.51 -4.48
N GLN A 93 19.96 -13.21 -4.25
CA GLN A 93 20.34 -12.55 -3.00
C GLN A 93 19.66 -13.13 -1.76
N PRO A 94 18.33 -13.41 -1.75
CA PRO A 94 17.70 -14.09 -0.61
C PRO A 94 18.25 -15.49 -0.35
N ALA A 95 18.41 -16.30 -1.40
CA ALA A 95 18.96 -17.65 -1.33
C ALA A 95 20.39 -17.67 -0.77
N LEU A 96 21.24 -16.78 -1.30
CA LEU A 96 22.63 -16.65 -0.91
C LEU A 96 22.79 -16.08 0.50
N SER A 97 21.98 -15.08 0.88
CA SER A 97 21.95 -14.54 2.24
C SER A 97 21.63 -15.62 3.26
N ALA A 98 20.66 -16.51 2.95
CA ALA A 98 20.35 -17.66 3.78
C ALA A 98 21.51 -18.64 3.89
N ALA A 99 22.11 -19.03 2.75
CA ALA A 99 23.26 -19.93 2.72
C ALA A 99 24.47 -19.40 3.51
N LEU A 100 24.83 -18.12 3.31
CA LEU A 100 25.94 -17.48 4.02
C LEU A 100 25.65 -17.35 5.52
N TYR A 101 24.41 -17.06 5.91
CA TYR A 101 24.03 -17.02 7.33
C TYR A 101 24.15 -18.41 7.98
N TYR A 102 23.64 -19.45 7.31
CA TYR A 102 23.76 -20.83 7.78
C TYR A 102 25.21 -21.27 7.92
N LEU A 103 26.05 -20.95 6.93
CA LEU A 103 27.47 -21.31 6.93
C LEU A 103 28.28 -20.54 8.00
N VAL A 104 28.15 -19.22 8.05
CA VAL A 104 29.06 -18.35 8.82
C VAL A 104 28.57 -18.10 10.24
N VAL A 105 27.26 -17.93 10.42
CA VAL A 105 26.65 -17.60 11.72
C VAL A 105 26.21 -18.86 12.46
N GLN A 106 25.57 -19.81 11.79
CA GLN A 106 25.08 -21.04 12.42
C GLN A 106 26.09 -22.21 12.35
N GLY A 107 27.12 -22.13 11.50
CA GLY A 107 28.12 -23.18 11.35
C GLY A 107 27.60 -24.46 10.67
N LYS A 108 26.46 -24.40 9.97
CA LYS A 108 25.93 -25.50 9.18
C LYS A 108 26.82 -25.78 7.96
N LYS A 109 26.77 -27.01 7.43
CA LYS A 109 27.60 -27.46 6.29
C LYS A 109 26.80 -28.37 5.36
N GLY A 110 27.33 -28.64 4.17
CA GLY A 110 26.71 -29.55 3.20
C GLY A 110 25.37 -29.02 2.68
N GLU A 111 24.39 -29.93 2.53
CA GLU A 111 23.07 -29.65 1.96
C GLU A 111 22.25 -28.59 2.73
N ASP A 112 22.50 -28.42 4.03
CA ASP A 112 21.84 -27.35 4.79
C ASP A 112 22.15 -25.94 4.22
N VAL A 113 23.37 -25.77 3.69
CA VAL A 113 23.81 -24.53 3.05
C VAL A 113 23.47 -24.58 1.56
N LEU A 114 23.84 -25.69 0.90
CA LEU A 114 23.74 -25.82 -0.55
C LEU A 114 22.28 -25.86 -1.04
N GLY A 115 21.37 -26.46 -0.27
CA GLY A 115 19.94 -26.52 -0.60
C GLY A 115 19.27 -25.15 -0.73
N SER A 116 19.79 -24.13 -0.03
CA SER A 116 19.26 -22.77 -0.14
C SER A 116 19.59 -22.12 -1.49
N VAL A 117 20.70 -22.50 -2.13
CA VAL A 117 21.21 -21.90 -3.38
C VAL A 117 21.15 -22.83 -4.60
N ARG A 118 20.90 -24.13 -4.42
CA ARG A 118 20.98 -25.14 -5.49
C ARG A 118 20.20 -24.75 -6.73
N ARG A 119 18.93 -24.32 -6.58
CA ARG A 119 18.10 -23.83 -7.70
C ARG A 119 18.75 -22.67 -8.46
N ALA A 120 19.29 -21.69 -7.74
CA ALA A 120 19.93 -20.53 -8.35
C ALA A 120 21.22 -20.91 -9.08
N LEU A 121 22.05 -21.79 -8.51
CA LEU A 121 23.27 -22.28 -9.15
C LEU A 121 22.95 -23.07 -10.44
N THR A 122 21.94 -23.94 -10.38
CA THR A 122 21.47 -24.70 -11.56
C THR A 122 20.90 -23.80 -12.65
N HIS A 123 20.19 -22.72 -12.29
CA HIS A 123 19.67 -21.74 -13.26
C HIS A 123 20.80 -21.02 -14.01
N ILE A 124 21.87 -20.65 -13.31
CA ILE A 124 23.06 -20.02 -13.91
C ILE A 124 23.78 -21.00 -14.84
N ASP A 125 24.02 -22.23 -14.38
CA ASP A 125 24.68 -23.27 -15.20
C ASP A 125 23.88 -23.57 -16.48
N HIS A 126 22.56 -23.74 -16.37
CA HIS A 126 21.69 -23.93 -17.52
C HIS A 126 21.75 -22.75 -18.49
N SER A 127 21.73 -21.52 -17.99
CA SER A 127 21.80 -20.35 -18.86
C SER A 127 23.12 -20.23 -19.61
N LEU A 128 24.24 -20.49 -18.94
CA LEU A 128 25.57 -20.51 -19.56
C LEU A 128 25.68 -21.63 -20.61
N SER A 129 25.18 -22.83 -20.28
CA SER A 129 25.20 -23.98 -21.21
C SER A 129 24.31 -23.76 -22.44
N ARG A 130 23.15 -23.10 -22.28
CA ARG A 130 22.18 -22.89 -23.35
C ARG A 130 22.63 -21.84 -24.36
N GLN A 131 23.30 -20.77 -23.90
CA GLN A 131 23.79 -19.71 -24.80
C GLN A 131 25.05 -20.12 -25.57
N ASN A 132 25.76 -21.16 -25.10
CA ASN A 132 27.05 -21.58 -25.66
C ASN A 132 28.08 -20.43 -25.70
N CYS A 133 27.94 -19.49 -24.77
CA CYS A 133 28.75 -18.29 -24.60
C CYS A 133 29.55 -18.40 -23.29
N PRO A 134 30.77 -17.83 -23.22
CA PRO A 134 31.57 -17.84 -22.00
C PRO A 134 31.01 -16.98 -20.85
N PHE A 135 30.05 -16.08 -21.13
CA PHE A 135 29.47 -15.13 -20.17
C PHE A 135 27.94 -15.08 -20.26
N LEU A 136 27.29 -14.53 -19.24
CA LEU A 136 25.83 -14.60 -19.04
C LEU A 136 24.99 -13.85 -20.09
N ALA A 137 25.57 -12.82 -20.70
CA ALA A 137 24.89 -11.97 -21.69
C ALA A 137 25.52 -12.04 -23.08
N GLY A 138 26.50 -12.93 -23.32
CA GLY A 138 27.11 -13.10 -24.63
C GLY A 138 28.59 -13.48 -24.60
N GLU A 139 29.30 -13.19 -25.69
CA GLU A 139 30.72 -13.55 -25.89
C GLU A 139 31.69 -12.71 -25.04
N THR A 140 31.25 -11.56 -24.53
CA THR A 140 32.05 -10.64 -23.71
C THR A 140 31.49 -10.51 -22.32
N GLU A 141 32.39 -10.36 -21.34
CA GLU A 141 32.04 -10.11 -19.95
C GLU A 141 31.09 -8.92 -19.80
N SER A 142 29.95 -9.15 -19.16
CA SER A 142 28.92 -8.16 -18.92
C SER A 142 28.94 -7.66 -17.47
N LEU A 143 28.15 -6.62 -17.20
CA LEU A 143 27.90 -6.16 -15.83
C LEU A 143 27.27 -7.26 -14.95
N ALA A 144 26.40 -8.09 -15.52
CA ALA A 144 25.77 -9.20 -14.80
C ALA A 144 26.81 -10.20 -14.31
N ASP A 145 27.80 -10.53 -15.15
CA ASP A 145 28.89 -11.45 -14.79
C ASP A 145 29.62 -10.99 -13.53
N ILE A 146 29.92 -9.70 -13.41
CA ILE A 146 30.66 -9.14 -12.25
C ILE A 146 29.80 -9.09 -11.00
N VAL A 147 28.54 -8.73 -11.14
CA VAL A 147 27.62 -8.66 -9.99
C VAL A 147 27.35 -10.06 -9.44
N LEU A 148 27.01 -11.03 -10.30
CA LEU A 148 26.75 -12.41 -9.88
C LEU A 148 28.02 -13.09 -9.36
N TRP A 149 29.18 -12.89 -9.99
CA TRP A 149 30.45 -13.40 -9.46
C TRP A 149 30.73 -12.83 -8.07
N GLY A 150 30.61 -11.51 -7.90
CA GLY A 150 30.89 -10.86 -6.63
C GLY A 150 29.94 -11.29 -5.51
N ALA A 151 28.68 -11.58 -5.85
CA ALA A 151 27.73 -12.16 -4.92
C ALA A 151 28.12 -13.60 -4.55
N LEU A 152 28.39 -14.46 -5.54
CA LEU A 152 28.64 -15.89 -5.32
C LEU A 152 30.00 -16.22 -4.72
N TYR A 153 31.02 -15.40 -4.97
CA TYR A 153 32.41 -15.68 -4.62
C TYR A 153 32.64 -16.07 -3.16
N PRO A 154 32.04 -15.41 -2.14
CA PRO A 154 32.25 -15.79 -0.76
C PRO A 154 31.86 -17.25 -0.46
N LEU A 155 30.88 -17.81 -1.16
CA LEU A 155 30.44 -19.19 -1.01
C LEU A 155 31.24 -20.14 -1.93
N LEU A 156 31.31 -19.82 -3.23
CA LEU A 156 31.87 -20.73 -4.25
C LEU A 156 33.40 -20.78 -4.28
N GLN A 157 34.10 -19.90 -3.55
CA GLN A 157 35.56 -20.02 -3.38
C GLN A 157 35.96 -21.31 -2.67
N ASP A 158 35.06 -21.92 -1.88
CA ASP A 158 35.25 -23.23 -1.27
C ASP A 158 34.68 -24.28 -2.23
N PRO A 159 35.52 -25.16 -2.81
CA PRO A 159 35.09 -26.19 -3.75
C PRO A 159 33.98 -27.10 -3.21
N ALA A 160 33.81 -27.22 -1.89
CA ALA A 160 32.73 -28.00 -1.28
C ALA A 160 31.32 -27.47 -1.59
N TYR A 161 31.19 -26.21 -2.06
CA TYR A 161 29.91 -25.59 -2.40
C TYR A 161 29.74 -25.29 -3.89
N LEU A 162 30.64 -25.80 -4.74
CA LEU A 162 30.56 -25.70 -6.20
C LEU A 162 30.41 -27.11 -6.78
N PRO A 163 29.17 -27.62 -6.96
CA PRO A 163 28.92 -28.99 -7.37
C PRO A 163 29.58 -29.31 -8.73
N GLU A 164 30.27 -30.45 -8.81
CA GLU A 164 31.03 -30.85 -10.00
C GLU A 164 30.13 -31.08 -11.24
N GLU A 165 28.86 -31.39 -11.02
CA GLU A 165 27.87 -31.55 -12.10
C GLU A 165 27.57 -30.24 -12.87
N LEU A 166 27.85 -29.07 -12.28
CA LEU A 166 27.58 -27.75 -12.87
C LEU A 166 28.81 -27.23 -13.64
N SER A 167 29.16 -27.92 -14.73
CA SER A 167 30.41 -27.68 -15.46
C SER A 167 30.53 -26.29 -16.11
N ALA A 168 29.43 -25.72 -16.59
CA ALA A 168 29.44 -24.40 -17.23
C ALA A 168 29.62 -23.29 -16.19
N LEU A 169 28.93 -23.40 -15.05
CA LEU A 169 29.11 -22.55 -13.89
C LEU A 169 30.56 -22.63 -13.38
N HIS A 170 31.14 -23.83 -13.31
CA HIS A 170 32.51 -24.02 -12.86
C HIS A 170 33.51 -23.28 -13.76
N SER A 171 33.38 -23.43 -15.08
CA SER A 171 34.23 -22.75 -16.07
C SER A 171 34.09 -21.23 -16.01
N TRP A 172 32.85 -20.73 -15.96
CA TRP A 172 32.55 -19.30 -15.84
C TRP A 172 33.11 -18.69 -14.55
N PHE A 173 32.89 -19.36 -13.41
CA PHE A 173 33.34 -18.87 -12.11
C PHE A 173 34.88 -18.81 -12.03
N GLN A 174 35.58 -19.82 -12.55
CA GLN A 174 37.04 -19.82 -12.62
C GLN A 174 37.59 -18.75 -13.58
N THR A 175 36.94 -18.56 -14.72
CA THR A 175 37.31 -17.54 -15.71
C THR A 175 37.25 -16.14 -15.09
N LEU A 176 36.21 -15.81 -14.33
CA LEU A 176 36.10 -14.51 -13.65
C LEU A 176 37.04 -14.40 -12.45
N SER A 177 37.16 -15.47 -11.65
CA SER A 177 37.98 -15.48 -10.42
C SER A 177 39.49 -15.38 -10.69
N THR A 178 39.95 -15.73 -11.88
CA THR A 178 41.36 -15.59 -12.30
C THR A 178 41.72 -14.20 -12.80
N GLN A 179 40.74 -13.31 -13.00
CA GLN A 179 41.01 -11.95 -13.45
C GLN A 179 41.53 -11.06 -12.32
N GLU A 180 42.54 -10.24 -12.63
CA GLU A 180 43.25 -9.40 -11.66
C GLU A 180 42.35 -8.39 -10.89
N PRO A 181 41.32 -7.75 -11.50
CA PRO A 181 40.36 -6.93 -10.73
C PRO A 181 39.56 -7.72 -9.70
N CYS A 182 39.19 -8.96 -10.03
CA CYS A 182 38.41 -9.85 -9.17
C CYS A 182 39.26 -10.36 -7.99
N GLN A 183 40.50 -10.78 -8.25
CA GLN A 183 41.44 -11.21 -7.21
C GLN A 183 41.71 -10.10 -6.19
N ARG A 184 41.99 -8.88 -6.66
CA ARG A 184 42.22 -7.72 -5.76
C ARG A 184 40.99 -7.36 -4.93
N ALA A 185 39.80 -7.46 -5.51
CA ALA A 185 38.56 -7.23 -4.78
C ALA A 185 38.38 -8.26 -3.66
N ALA A 186 38.61 -9.54 -3.95
CA ALA A 186 38.54 -10.63 -2.97
C ALA A 186 39.54 -10.45 -1.82
N GLU A 187 40.80 -10.14 -2.13
CA GLU A 187 41.83 -9.88 -1.12
C GLU A 187 41.47 -8.70 -0.21
N THR A 188 40.92 -7.63 -0.79
CA THR A 188 40.57 -6.41 -0.06
C THR A 188 39.42 -6.65 0.92
N VAL A 189 38.33 -7.30 0.47
CA VAL A 189 37.11 -7.45 1.29
C VAL A 189 37.23 -8.61 2.27
N LEU A 190 37.87 -9.71 1.88
CA LEU A 190 37.93 -10.94 2.70
C LEU A 190 39.21 -11.05 3.55
N LYS A 191 40.25 -10.24 3.30
CA LYS A 191 41.48 -10.14 4.12
C LYS A 191 42.08 -11.48 4.55
N GLN A 192 42.14 -12.45 3.64
CA GLN A 192 42.61 -13.83 3.90
C GLN A 192 41.79 -14.64 4.94
N GLN A 193 40.67 -14.12 5.43
CA GLN A 193 39.74 -14.84 6.32
C GLN A 193 38.67 -15.63 5.55
N GLY A 194 38.66 -15.52 4.21
CA GLY A 194 37.65 -16.14 3.36
C GLY A 194 36.24 -15.70 3.76
N VAL A 195 35.28 -16.61 3.68
CA VAL A 195 33.86 -16.34 4.01
C VAL A 195 33.64 -15.87 5.46
N LEU A 196 34.55 -16.21 6.39
CA LEU A 196 34.43 -15.82 7.80
C LEU A 196 34.59 -14.30 8.01
N ALA A 197 35.21 -13.59 7.06
CA ALA A 197 35.29 -12.12 7.09
C ALA A 197 33.89 -11.47 7.14
N LEU A 198 32.87 -12.15 6.61
CA LEU A 198 31.49 -11.65 6.55
C LEU A 198 30.73 -11.80 7.88
N ARG A 199 31.28 -12.51 8.88
CA ARG A 199 30.57 -12.79 10.14
C ARG A 199 30.03 -11.53 10.84
N PRO A 200 30.80 -10.43 11.00
CA PRO A 200 30.28 -9.22 11.67
C PRO A 200 29.13 -8.56 10.92
N TYR A 201 29.10 -8.67 9.59
CA TYR A 201 28.01 -8.16 8.75
C TYR A 201 26.76 -9.05 8.87
N LEU A 202 26.92 -10.37 8.73
CA LEU A 202 25.81 -11.32 8.75
C LEU A 202 25.12 -11.41 10.12
N GLN A 203 25.86 -11.27 11.22
CA GLN A 203 25.28 -11.27 12.58
C GLN A 203 24.34 -10.09 12.85
N LYS A 204 24.44 -9.00 12.07
CA LYS A 204 23.56 -7.82 12.17
C LYS A 204 22.33 -7.93 11.27
N GLN A 205 22.29 -8.93 10.39
CA GLN A 205 21.13 -9.18 9.53
C GLN A 205 20.07 -10.00 10.28
N PRO A 206 18.79 -9.85 9.93
CA PRO A 206 17.74 -10.73 10.44
C PRO A 206 18.07 -12.19 10.14
N GLN A 207 17.72 -13.09 11.06
CA GLN A 207 17.84 -14.52 10.79
C GLN A 207 16.95 -14.89 9.59
N PRO A 208 17.46 -15.63 8.59
CA PRO A 208 16.64 -16.09 7.47
C PRO A 208 15.52 -16.99 7.97
N SER A 209 14.30 -16.77 7.47
CA SER A 209 13.21 -17.72 7.64
C SER A 209 13.51 -18.98 6.80
N PRO A 210 13.20 -20.19 7.29
CA PRO A 210 13.28 -21.41 6.48
C PRO A 210 12.46 -21.21 5.21
N ALA A 211 13.08 -21.41 4.04
CA ALA A 211 12.40 -21.33 2.76
C ALA A 211 11.50 -22.56 2.57
N GLU A 212 10.34 -22.57 3.22
CA GLU A 212 9.20 -23.39 2.83
C GLU A 212 8.32 -22.55 1.89
N GLY A 213 8.40 -22.79 0.59
CA GLY A 213 7.49 -22.18 -0.39
C GLY A 213 8.17 -21.64 -1.64
N ARG A 214 7.66 -22.06 -2.80
CA ARG A 214 8.06 -21.76 -4.17
C ARG A 214 8.50 -20.29 -4.41
N ALA A 215 9.66 -20.12 -5.02
CA ALA A 215 10.03 -18.90 -5.71
C ALA A 215 9.17 -18.76 -6.96
N VAL A 216 8.62 -17.56 -7.18
CA VAL A 216 7.83 -17.23 -8.37
C VAL A 216 8.76 -16.49 -9.33
N THR A 217 9.46 -17.25 -10.18
CA THR A 217 10.21 -16.69 -11.30
C THR A 217 9.23 -16.38 -12.45
N ASN A 218 9.53 -15.30 -13.19
CA ASN A 218 8.73 -14.80 -14.30
C ASN A 218 9.31 -15.16 -15.68
N GLU A 219 10.23 -16.14 -15.76
CA GLU A 219 10.68 -16.71 -17.03
C GLU A 219 10.00 -18.07 -17.26
N PRO A 220 9.67 -18.41 -18.52
CA PRO A 220 9.24 -19.76 -18.85
C PRO A 220 10.48 -20.66 -18.76
N GLU A 221 10.87 -21.02 -17.55
CA GLU A 221 11.58 -22.28 -17.38
C GLU A 221 10.64 -23.35 -17.94
N GLU A 222 11.18 -24.18 -18.83
CA GLU A 222 10.66 -25.51 -19.07
C GLU A 222 10.83 -26.34 -17.77
N GLU A 223 10.28 -25.87 -16.65
CA GLU A 223 9.89 -26.73 -15.56
C GLU A 223 8.74 -27.55 -16.13
N GLU A 224 8.99 -28.85 -16.30
CA GLU A 224 7.91 -29.84 -16.26
C GLU A 224 6.97 -29.41 -15.14
N LEU A 225 5.80 -28.86 -15.51
CA LEU A 225 4.67 -28.54 -14.64
C LEU A 225 4.77 -29.41 -13.38
N ALA A 226 5.24 -28.80 -12.28
CA ALA A 226 5.70 -29.49 -11.08
C ALA A 226 4.80 -30.70 -10.82
N THR A 227 5.37 -31.90 -10.87
CA THR A 227 4.63 -33.14 -11.10
C THR A 227 3.51 -33.28 -10.06
N LEU A 228 2.29 -32.98 -10.48
CA LEU A 228 1.10 -33.17 -9.67
C LEU A 228 0.83 -34.66 -9.54
N SER A 229 0.33 -35.09 -8.39
CA SER A 229 -0.12 -36.47 -8.24
C SER A 229 -1.32 -36.74 -9.17
N GLU A 230 -1.47 -37.98 -9.62
CA GLU A 230 -2.63 -38.39 -10.43
C GLU A 230 -3.95 -38.15 -9.68
N GLU A 231 -3.94 -38.27 -8.35
CA GLU A 231 -5.08 -37.99 -7.47
C GLU A 231 -5.48 -36.52 -7.49
N GLU A 232 -4.51 -35.59 -7.36
CA GLU A 232 -4.78 -34.14 -7.44
C GLU A 232 -5.40 -33.75 -8.79
N ILE A 233 -4.89 -34.33 -9.89
CA ILE A 233 -5.43 -34.08 -11.23
C ILE A 233 -6.87 -34.61 -11.32
N ALA A 234 -7.11 -35.86 -10.93
CA ALA A 234 -8.43 -36.47 -10.97
C ALA A 234 -9.46 -35.71 -10.11
N MET A 235 -9.07 -35.26 -8.91
CA MET A 235 -9.93 -34.47 -8.04
C MET A 235 -10.29 -33.11 -8.63
N ALA A 236 -9.30 -32.41 -9.22
CA ALA A 236 -9.52 -31.12 -9.86
C ALA A 236 -10.48 -31.25 -11.06
N VAL A 237 -10.26 -32.25 -11.93
CA VAL A 237 -11.12 -32.52 -13.08
C VAL A 237 -12.55 -32.86 -12.64
N THR A 238 -12.70 -33.74 -11.65
CA THR A 238 -14.03 -34.13 -11.12
C THR A 238 -14.81 -32.92 -10.59
N ALA A 239 -14.14 -32.02 -9.85
CA ALA A 239 -14.76 -30.80 -9.35
C ALA A 239 -15.15 -29.85 -10.50
N TRP A 240 -14.31 -29.73 -11.52
CA TRP A 240 -14.55 -28.87 -12.68
C TRP A 240 -15.74 -29.35 -13.52
N GLU A 241 -15.84 -30.66 -13.78
CA GLU A 241 -16.92 -31.28 -14.56
C GLU A 241 -18.28 -31.20 -13.87
N LYS A 242 -18.32 -31.18 -12.54
CA LYS A 242 -19.57 -30.95 -11.77
C LYS A 242 -20.17 -29.56 -12.04
N GLY A 243 -19.34 -28.61 -12.47
CA GLY A 243 -19.79 -27.32 -13.01
C GLY A 243 -20.65 -26.50 -12.04
N LEU A 244 -21.64 -25.79 -12.59
CA LEU A 244 -22.51 -24.86 -11.86
C LEU A 244 -23.37 -25.53 -10.77
N GLU A 245 -23.61 -26.84 -10.83
CA GLU A 245 -24.36 -27.58 -9.80
C GLU A 245 -23.62 -27.64 -8.45
N SER A 246 -22.31 -27.36 -8.44
CA SER A 246 -21.53 -27.20 -7.22
C SER A 246 -21.79 -25.88 -6.50
N LEU A 247 -22.41 -24.90 -7.15
CA LEU A 247 -22.68 -23.60 -6.55
C LEU A 247 -23.88 -23.71 -5.59
N PRO A 248 -23.73 -23.38 -4.30
CA PRO A 248 -24.87 -23.28 -3.41
C PRO A 248 -25.78 -22.12 -3.85
N PRO A 249 -27.11 -22.22 -3.66
CA PRO A 249 -28.00 -21.10 -3.89
C PRO A 249 -27.63 -19.93 -2.98
N LEU A 250 -27.33 -18.78 -3.57
CA LEU A 250 -26.91 -17.59 -2.81
C LEU A 250 -28.04 -17.09 -1.90
N ARG A 251 -27.67 -16.68 -0.70
CA ARG A 251 -28.59 -15.99 0.22
C ARG A 251 -28.88 -14.57 -0.31
N PRO A 252 -30.12 -14.08 -0.18
CA PRO A 252 -30.42 -12.68 -0.44
C PRO A 252 -29.58 -11.75 0.44
N GLN A 253 -29.06 -10.65 -0.12
CA GLN A 253 -28.34 -9.62 0.63
C GLN A 253 -29.25 -9.05 1.74
N GLN A 254 -28.68 -8.85 2.93
CA GLN A 254 -29.38 -8.32 4.10
C GLN A 254 -28.98 -6.86 4.34
N ASN A 255 -29.92 -6.05 4.83
CA ASN A 255 -29.63 -4.70 5.29
C ASN A 255 -30.53 -4.36 6.51
N PRO A 256 -29.98 -4.20 7.72
CA PRO A 256 -28.56 -4.28 8.04
C PRO A 256 -28.00 -5.70 7.97
N VAL A 257 -26.69 -5.84 7.70
CA VAL A 257 -25.99 -7.13 7.86
C VAL A 257 -25.77 -7.39 9.35
N LEU A 258 -26.20 -8.56 9.84
CA LEU A 258 -26.09 -8.98 11.24
C LEU A 258 -25.42 -10.35 11.34
N PRO A 259 -24.76 -10.70 12.46
CA PRO A 259 -24.14 -12.01 12.64
C PRO A 259 -25.20 -13.13 12.65
N VAL A 260 -24.91 -14.21 11.92
CA VAL A 260 -25.74 -15.42 11.86
C VAL A 260 -25.03 -16.52 12.64
N ALA A 261 -25.73 -17.09 13.63
CA ALA A 261 -25.17 -18.14 14.48
C ALA A 261 -24.81 -19.39 13.68
N GLY A 262 -23.64 -19.97 13.95
CA GLY A 262 -23.14 -21.16 13.25
C GLY A 262 -22.44 -20.87 11.91
N GLU A 263 -22.40 -19.62 11.49
CA GLU A 263 -21.66 -19.16 10.31
C GLU A 263 -20.53 -18.22 10.73
N ARG A 264 -19.54 -18.04 9.86
CA ARG A 264 -18.46 -17.08 10.11
C ARG A 264 -18.96 -15.65 9.94
N ASN A 265 -18.82 -14.82 10.97
CA ASN A 265 -19.22 -13.42 10.96
C ASN A 265 -17.97 -12.54 11.08
N VAL A 266 -17.68 -11.76 10.05
CA VAL A 266 -16.43 -11.01 9.91
C VAL A 266 -16.74 -9.52 9.99
N LEU A 267 -16.29 -8.90 11.07
CA LEU A 267 -16.37 -7.47 11.29
C LEU A 267 -15.07 -6.82 10.84
N ILE A 268 -15.14 -5.84 9.95
CA ILE A 268 -13.96 -5.21 9.37
C ILE A 268 -14.03 -3.71 9.64
N THR A 269 -12.98 -3.15 10.24
CA THR A 269 -12.80 -1.71 10.35
C THR A 269 -11.57 -1.24 9.59
N SER A 270 -11.70 -0.10 8.92
CA SER A 270 -10.56 0.71 8.51
C SER A 270 -10.35 1.82 9.53
N ALA A 271 -9.10 2.18 9.83
CA ALA A 271 -8.80 3.34 10.65
C ALA A 271 -9.56 4.59 10.16
N LEU A 272 -10.18 5.31 11.10
CA LEU A 272 -10.95 6.51 10.80
C LEU A 272 -10.00 7.63 10.33
N PRO A 273 -10.04 8.07 9.05
CA PRO A 273 -9.26 9.21 8.60
C PRO A 273 -9.65 10.49 9.37
N TYR A 274 -8.63 11.25 9.81
CA TYR A 274 -8.84 12.63 10.27
C TYR A 274 -9.50 13.46 9.17
N VAL A 275 -10.70 13.96 9.45
CA VAL A 275 -11.57 14.61 8.47
C VAL A 275 -10.92 15.82 7.83
N ASN A 276 -10.07 16.54 8.57
CA ASN A 276 -9.60 17.85 8.19
C ASN A 276 -8.45 17.80 7.18
N ASN A 277 -7.95 16.62 6.79
CA ASN A 277 -6.87 16.43 5.82
C ASN A 277 -7.31 15.57 4.64
N VAL A 278 -7.19 16.12 3.42
CA VAL A 278 -7.44 15.33 2.20
C VAL A 278 -6.50 14.12 2.17
N PRO A 279 -7.02 12.88 2.04
CA PRO A 279 -6.20 11.68 2.10
C PRO A 279 -5.34 11.57 0.83
N HIS A 280 -4.07 11.18 1.00
CA HIS A 280 -3.18 10.83 -0.11
C HIS A 280 -3.13 9.31 -0.35
N LEU A 281 -2.48 8.88 -1.44
CA LEU A 281 -2.42 7.45 -1.79
C LEU A 281 -1.89 6.58 -0.65
N GLY A 282 -0.90 7.08 0.11
CA GLY A 282 -0.41 6.40 1.31
C GLY A 282 -1.46 6.13 2.40
N ASN A 283 -2.39 7.07 2.65
CA ASN A 283 -3.50 6.82 3.58
C ASN A 283 -4.49 5.80 3.01
N ILE A 284 -4.74 5.87 1.69
CA ILE A 284 -5.69 5.00 1.01
C ILE A 284 -5.20 3.54 1.06
N ILE A 285 -3.96 3.26 0.65
CA ILE A 285 -3.41 1.90 0.65
C ILE A 285 -3.26 1.34 2.06
N GLY A 286 -2.86 2.17 3.03
CA GLY A 286 -2.58 1.70 4.39
C GLY A 286 -3.82 1.30 5.19
N CYS A 287 -5.00 1.80 4.79
CA CYS A 287 -6.25 1.61 5.53
C CYS A 287 -7.38 1.13 4.60
N VAL A 288 -8.10 2.06 3.96
CA VAL A 288 -9.41 1.80 3.32
C VAL A 288 -9.34 0.86 2.11
N LEU A 289 -8.27 0.90 1.32
CA LEU A 289 -8.11 0.03 0.15
C LEU A 289 -7.71 -1.40 0.57
N SER A 290 -6.82 -1.54 1.56
CA SER A 290 -6.46 -2.85 2.11
C SER A 290 -7.67 -3.56 2.73
N ALA A 291 -8.45 -2.83 3.53
CA ALA A 291 -9.67 -3.37 4.14
C ALA A 291 -10.74 -3.73 3.10
N ASP A 292 -10.87 -2.94 2.04
CA ASP A 292 -11.83 -3.21 0.96
C ASP A 292 -11.54 -4.51 0.21
N VAL A 293 -10.27 -4.82 -0.07
CA VAL A 293 -9.88 -6.09 -0.68
C VAL A 293 -10.35 -7.26 0.19
N PHE A 294 -10.02 -7.23 1.49
CA PHE A 294 -10.43 -8.29 2.39
C PHE A 294 -11.95 -8.37 2.57
N ALA A 295 -12.65 -7.23 2.63
CA ALA A 295 -14.11 -7.19 2.70
C ALA A 295 -14.78 -7.81 1.48
N ARG A 296 -14.31 -7.51 0.27
CA ARG A 296 -14.81 -8.11 -0.97
C ARG A 296 -14.53 -9.61 -1.04
N TYR A 297 -13.33 -10.03 -0.66
CA TYR A 297 -13.00 -11.44 -0.56
C TYR A 297 -13.88 -12.18 0.45
N SER A 298 -14.06 -11.62 1.65
CA SER A 298 -14.93 -12.16 2.70
C SER A 298 -16.36 -12.39 2.21
N ARG A 299 -16.91 -11.44 1.44
CA ARG A 299 -18.23 -11.58 0.80
C ARG A 299 -18.26 -12.72 -0.23
N LEU A 300 -17.22 -12.86 -1.07
CA LEU A 300 -17.10 -13.97 -2.03
C LEU A 300 -16.96 -15.35 -1.34
N ARG A 301 -16.53 -15.39 -0.08
CA ARG A 301 -16.50 -16.60 0.75
C ARG A 301 -17.81 -16.88 1.47
N GLN A 302 -18.85 -16.10 1.19
CA GLN A 302 -20.17 -16.18 1.82
C GLN A 302 -20.16 -15.93 3.33
N TRP A 303 -19.12 -15.29 3.86
CA TRP A 303 -19.08 -14.88 5.27
C TRP A 303 -19.96 -13.66 5.49
N ASN A 304 -20.67 -13.62 6.62
CA ASN A 304 -21.48 -12.46 6.98
C ASN A 304 -20.53 -11.31 7.29
N THR A 305 -20.41 -10.37 6.35
CA THR A 305 -19.35 -9.35 6.36
C THR A 305 -19.95 -7.98 6.62
N LEU A 306 -19.44 -7.28 7.64
CA LEU A 306 -19.75 -5.88 7.88
C LEU A 306 -18.46 -5.05 7.81
N TYR A 307 -18.31 -4.25 6.76
CA TYR A 307 -17.18 -3.36 6.57
C TYR A 307 -17.56 -1.90 6.84
N LEU A 308 -16.99 -1.33 7.91
CA LEU A 308 -17.30 0.03 8.35
C LEU A 308 -16.05 0.92 8.49
N CYS A 309 -16.26 2.21 8.27
CA CYS A 309 -15.30 3.28 8.51
C CYS A 309 -16.08 4.58 8.70
N GLY A 310 -15.37 5.69 8.82
CA GLY A 310 -15.96 7.02 8.95
C GLY A 310 -14.88 8.06 9.17
N THR A 311 -15.29 9.30 9.35
CA THR A 311 -14.35 10.40 9.61
C THR A 311 -14.15 10.62 11.10
N ASP A 312 -12.88 10.75 11.52
CA ASP A 312 -12.52 11.25 12.85
C ASP A 312 -12.51 12.79 12.82
N GLU A 313 -13.42 13.39 13.57
CA GLU A 313 -13.79 14.79 13.41
C GLU A 313 -13.46 15.67 14.61
N TYR A 314 -13.15 15.08 15.77
CA TYR A 314 -12.90 15.82 17.00
C TYR A 314 -11.43 16.24 17.17
N GLY A 315 -11.20 17.16 18.12
CA GLY A 315 -9.86 17.54 18.57
C GLY A 315 -9.35 18.89 18.03
N THR A 316 -8.19 19.29 18.57
CA THR A 316 -7.61 20.63 18.38
C THR A 316 -7.29 20.95 16.91
N ALA A 317 -6.93 19.95 16.12
CA ALA A 317 -6.59 20.15 14.71
C ALA A 317 -7.81 20.61 13.88
N THR A 318 -9.01 20.13 14.23
CA THR A 318 -10.26 20.57 13.62
C THR A 318 -10.56 22.02 14.01
N GLU A 319 -10.51 22.39 15.30
CA GLU A 319 -10.73 23.78 15.72
C GLU A 319 -9.74 24.76 15.07
N THR A 320 -8.47 24.35 14.94
CA THR A 320 -7.42 25.16 14.31
C THR A 320 -7.73 25.40 12.82
N LYS A 321 -8.05 24.33 12.09
CA LYS A 321 -8.29 24.42 10.65
C LYS A 321 -9.64 25.08 10.33
N ALA A 322 -10.63 24.92 11.20
CA ALA A 322 -11.88 25.67 11.16
C ALA A 322 -11.60 27.18 11.25
N LEU A 323 -10.78 27.59 12.22
CA LEU A 323 -10.38 28.98 12.39
C LEU A 323 -9.58 29.51 11.18
N GLU A 324 -8.66 28.73 10.64
CA GLU A 324 -7.88 29.08 9.43
C GLU A 324 -8.75 29.24 8.18
N GLU A 325 -9.80 28.42 8.02
CA GLU A 325 -10.74 28.48 6.89
C GLU A 325 -11.92 29.45 7.14
N GLY A 326 -12.01 30.08 8.31
CA GLY A 326 -13.11 31.00 8.67
C GLY A 326 -14.46 30.29 8.85
N LEU A 327 -14.46 29.05 9.31
CA LEU A 327 -15.64 28.18 9.49
C LEU A 327 -15.78 27.76 10.96
N THR A 328 -16.97 27.29 11.33
CA THR A 328 -17.14 26.53 12.58
C THR A 328 -16.55 25.11 12.46
N PRO A 329 -16.22 24.44 13.58
CA PRO A 329 -15.77 23.05 13.55
C PRO A 329 -16.75 22.08 12.86
N GLN A 330 -18.06 22.26 13.06
CA GLN A 330 -19.08 21.44 12.37
C GLN A 330 -19.05 21.66 10.86
N GLU A 331 -19.01 22.91 10.40
CA GLU A 331 -19.01 23.24 8.96
C GLU A 331 -17.78 22.69 8.23
N ILE A 332 -16.59 22.79 8.84
CA ILE A 332 -15.39 22.20 8.22
C ILE A 332 -15.47 20.66 8.20
N CYS A 333 -15.97 20.03 9.26
CA CYS A 333 -16.17 18.58 9.29
C CYS A 333 -17.16 18.14 8.21
N ASP A 334 -18.30 18.82 8.08
CA ASP A 334 -19.32 18.53 7.06
C ASP A 334 -18.75 18.64 5.65
N LYS A 335 -18.01 19.71 5.38
CA LYS A 335 -17.33 19.96 4.10
C LYS A 335 -16.38 18.81 3.76
N TYR A 336 -15.47 18.47 4.66
CA TYR A 336 -14.45 17.48 4.34
C TYR A 336 -14.94 16.03 4.44
N HIS A 337 -15.96 15.73 5.25
CA HIS A 337 -16.61 14.41 5.24
C HIS A 337 -17.11 14.05 3.83
N ILE A 338 -17.74 15.01 3.13
CA ILE A 338 -18.16 14.85 1.74
C ILE A 338 -16.95 14.58 0.82
N ILE A 339 -15.86 15.33 0.97
CA ILE A 339 -14.63 15.13 0.18
C ILE A 339 -14.08 13.72 0.38
N HIS A 340 -13.98 13.23 1.62
CA HIS A 340 -13.54 11.86 1.90
C HIS A 340 -14.48 10.83 1.27
N ALA A 341 -15.79 10.99 1.45
CA ALA A 341 -16.79 10.07 0.89
C ALA A 341 -16.71 10.00 -0.64
N ASP A 342 -16.53 11.13 -1.32
CA ASP A 342 -16.41 11.19 -2.78
C ASP A 342 -15.11 10.55 -3.29
N ILE A 343 -13.98 10.79 -2.62
CA ILE A 343 -12.71 10.13 -2.93
C ILE A 343 -12.87 8.61 -2.80
N TYR A 344 -13.38 8.11 -1.67
CA TYR A 344 -13.51 6.68 -1.43
C TYR A 344 -14.52 6.01 -2.36
N ARG A 345 -15.58 6.72 -2.74
CA ARG A 345 -16.53 6.26 -3.77
C ARG A 345 -15.85 6.12 -5.13
N TRP A 346 -14.99 7.08 -5.52
CA TRP A 346 -14.27 7.03 -6.79
C TRP A 346 -13.24 5.88 -6.82
N PHE A 347 -12.53 5.65 -5.71
CA PHE A 347 -11.66 4.48 -5.52
C PHE A 347 -12.42 3.14 -5.38
N ASN A 348 -13.76 3.17 -5.45
CA ASN A 348 -14.65 2.02 -5.33
C ASN A 348 -14.44 1.25 -4.02
N ILE A 349 -14.38 1.98 -2.89
CA ILE A 349 -14.35 1.38 -1.56
C ILE A 349 -15.79 1.01 -1.14
N SER A 350 -16.01 -0.27 -0.90
CA SER A 350 -17.32 -0.88 -0.64
C SER A 350 -17.67 -0.91 0.85
N PHE A 351 -17.63 0.24 1.51
CA PHE A 351 -18.15 0.34 2.87
C PHE A 351 -19.63 -0.05 2.90
N ASP A 352 -20.01 -0.87 3.87
CA ASP A 352 -21.41 -1.02 4.26
C ASP A 352 -21.88 0.25 5.00
N ILE A 353 -20.96 0.88 5.75
CA ILE A 353 -21.19 2.16 6.45
C ILE A 353 -19.94 3.05 6.39
N PHE A 354 -20.13 4.28 5.93
CA PHE A 354 -19.15 5.36 6.09
C PHE A 354 -19.76 6.46 6.96
N GLY A 355 -19.51 6.38 8.28
CA GLY A 355 -20.13 7.24 9.29
C GLY A 355 -19.25 8.39 9.75
N ARG A 356 -19.55 8.91 10.95
CA ARG A 356 -18.94 10.12 11.54
C ARG A 356 -18.83 9.96 13.06
N THR A 357 -17.80 10.55 13.67
CA THR A 357 -17.67 10.55 15.14
C THR A 357 -18.50 11.64 15.82
N THR A 358 -19.00 12.65 15.10
CA THR A 358 -19.78 13.78 15.63
C THR A 358 -21.27 13.49 15.76
N THR A 359 -21.64 12.41 16.46
CA THR A 359 -23.05 11.97 16.56
C THR A 359 -23.55 11.82 18.01
N PRO A 360 -24.86 11.91 18.27
CA PRO A 360 -25.41 11.65 19.60
C PRO A 360 -25.08 10.25 20.13
N GLN A 361 -24.98 9.23 19.26
CA GLN A 361 -24.58 7.88 19.64
C GLN A 361 -23.11 7.81 20.10
N GLN A 362 -22.20 8.59 19.48
CA GLN A 362 -20.82 8.70 19.96
C GLN A 362 -20.81 9.18 21.42
N THR A 363 -21.53 10.27 21.70
CA THR A 363 -21.62 10.81 23.07
C THR A 363 -22.17 9.77 24.03
N LYS A 364 -23.29 9.13 23.68
CA LYS A 364 -23.92 8.13 24.53
C LYS A 364 -23.00 6.95 24.86
N ILE A 365 -22.39 6.33 23.85
CA ILE A 365 -21.56 5.12 24.01
C ILE A 365 -20.25 5.45 24.73
N THR A 366 -19.63 6.59 24.39
CA THR A 366 -18.40 7.05 25.06
C THR A 366 -18.65 7.30 26.54
N GLN A 367 -19.75 7.98 26.88
CA GLN A 367 -20.14 8.23 28.26
C GLN A 367 -20.48 6.94 29.00
N ASP A 368 -21.12 5.96 28.37
CA ASP A 368 -21.37 4.65 28.97
C ASP A 368 -20.06 3.93 29.32
N ILE A 369 -19.15 3.74 28.35
CA ILE A 369 -17.83 3.11 28.58
C ILE A 369 -17.06 3.83 29.70
N PHE A 370 -17.07 5.16 29.68
CA PHE A 370 -16.47 5.97 30.73
C PHE A 370 -17.07 5.70 32.11
N GLN A 371 -18.40 5.68 32.24
CA GLN A 371 -19.08 5.38 33.51
C GLN A 371 -18.77 3.97 34.01
N GLN A 372 -18.66 2.99 33.10
CA GLN A 372 -18.26 1.61 33.43
C GLN A 372 -16.84 1.54 34.00
N LEU A 373 -15.90 2.31 33.44
CA LEU A 373 -14.52 2.40 33.90
C LEU A 373 -14.41 3.17 35.23
N LEU A 374 -15.15 4.27 35.36
CA LEU A 374 -15.15 5.13 36.55
C LEU A 374 -15.62 4.35 37.79
N LYS A 375 -16.77 3.66 37.70
CA LYS A 375 -17.32 2.89 38.83
C LYS A 375 -16.47 1.69 39.25
N ARG A 376 -15.53 1.26 38.38
CA ARG A 376 -14.57 0.17 38.65
C ARG A 376 -13.18 0.65 39.07
N GLY A 377 -12.99 1.97 39.25
CA GLY A 377 -11.75 2.54 39.76
C GLY A 377 -10.59 2.52 38.76
N PHE A 378 -10.89 2.53 37.45
CA PHE A 378 -9.92 2.66 36.37
C PHE A 378 -9.73 4.09 35.85
N VAL A 379 -10.46 5.04 36.43
CA VAL A 379 -10.32 6.47 36.14
C VAL A 379 -9.72 7.16 37.35
N LEU A 380 -8.59 7.83 37.16
CA LEU A 380 -7.96 8.71 38.15
C LEU A 380 -8.31 10.16 37.82
N GLN A 381 -8.29 11.02 38.83
CA GLN A 381 -8.44 12.47 38.68
C GLN A 381 -7.22 13.15 39.31
N ASP A 382 -6.59 14.04 38.56
CA ASP A 382 -5.42 14.82 39.01
C ASP A 382 -5.41 16.21 38.35
N THR A 383 -4.69 17.16 38.95
CA THR A 383 -4.52 18.51 38.41
C THR A 383 -3.26 18.60 37.55
N VAL A 384 -3.36 19.24 36.39
CA VAL A 384 -2.21 19.51 35.51
C VAL A 384 -1.99 21.01 35.38
N GLU A 385 -0.76 21.45 35.60
CA GLU A 385 -0.34 22.82 35.35
C GLU A 385 -0.28 23.07 33.83
N GLN A 386 -1.05 24.03 33.33
CA GLN A 386 -1.11 24.37 31.91
C GLN A 386 -1.06 25.88 31.69
N LEU A 387 -0.52 26.29 30.55
CA LEU A 387 -0.54 27.69 30.14
C LEU A 387 -1.92 28.07 29.62
N ARG A 388 -2.58 29.04 30.26
CA ARG A 388 -3.84 29.64 29.81
C ARG A 388 -3.59 31.02 29.25
N CYS A 389 -4.06 31.25 28.03
CA CYS A 389 -4.15 32.59 27.47
C CYS A 389 -5.46 33.22 27.94
N GLU A 390 -5.40 34.18 28.87
CA GLU A 390 -6.60 34.87 29.37
C GLU A 390 -7.29 35.68 28.27
N HIS A 391 -6.52 36.29 27.36
CA HIS A 391 -7.07 37.03 26.22
C HIS A 391 -7.80 36.13 25.21
N CYS A 392 -7.29 34.92 24.94
CA CYS A 392 -7.97 33.95 24.08
C CYS A 392 -8.99 33.08 24.85
N ALA A 393 -9.12 33.29 26.16
CA ALA A 393 -9.96 32.51 27.07
C ALA A 393 -9.82 30.99 26.91
N ARG A 394 -8.59 30.48 26.66
CA ARG A 394 -8.33 29.05 26.44
C ARG A 394 -6.98 28.60 26.97
N PHE A 395 -6.87 27.33 27.33
CA PHE A 395 -5.59 26.67 27.53
C PHE A 395 -4.86 26.51 26.20
N LEU A 396 -3.53 26.66 26.23
CA LEU A 396 -2.69 26.60 25.05
C LEU A 396 -2.04 25.24 24.95
N ALA A 397 -2.26 24.57 23.81
CA ALA A 397 -1.41 23.46 23.41
C ALA A 397 0.01 23.95 23.11
N ASP A 398 1.00 23.08 23.23
CA ASP A 398 2.43 23.39 23.01
C ASP A 398 2.71 24.11 21.68
N ARG A 399 1.94 23.76 20.64
CA ARG A 399 2.01 24.36 19.30
C ARG A 399 1.57 25.84 19.25
N PHE A 400 0.75 26.27 20.21
CA PHE A 400 0.29 27.66 20.36
C PHE A 400 1.11 28.45 21.37
N VAL A 401 2.20 27.89 21.91
CA VAL A 401 3.11 28.55 22.82
C VAL A 401 4.47 28.74 22.13
N GLU A 402 5.00 29.95 22.25
CA GLU A 402 6.38 30.31 21.93
C GLU A 402 7.02 30.90 23.20
N GLY A 403 8.34 30.81 23.36
CA GLY A 403 9.02 31.43 24.49
C GLY A 403 10.53 31.19 24.50
N VAL A 404 11.19 31.71 25.52
CA VAL A 404 12.62 31.58 25.71
C VAL A 404 12.94 30.21 26.35
N CYS A 405 13.80 29.43 25.69
CA CYS A 405 14.25 28.12 26.17
C CYS A 405 14.97 28.25 27.53
N PRO A 406 14.55 27.50 28.57
CA PRO A 406 15.18 27.56 29.88
C PRO A 406 16.58 26.92 29.92
N PHE A 407 16.97 26.16 28.89
CA PHE A 407 18.25 25.44 28.83
C PHE A 407 19.33 26.16 28.02
N CYS A 408 18.98 26.81 26.90
CA CYS A 408 19.95 27.44 26.00
C CYS A 408 19.67 28.92 25.69
N GLY A 409 18.58 29.50 26.21
CA GLY A 409 18.21 30.89 25.98
C GLY A 409 17.66 31.21 24.58
N TYR A 410 17.34 30.21 23.75
CA TYR A 410 16.70 30.43 22.44
C TYR A 410 15.34 31.10 22.59
N GLU A 411 15.13 32.28 21.99
CA GLU A 411 13.96 33.13 22.22
C GLU A 411 12.64 32.64 21.58
N GLU A 412 12.72 31.69 20.64
CA GLU A 412 11.57 31.21 19.85
C GLU A 412 11.34 29.69 20.04
N ALA A 413 11.63 29.15 21.23
CA ALA A 413 11.34 27.75 21.53
C ALA A 413 9.82 27.49 21.58
N ARG A 414 9.41 26.30 21.10
CA ARG A 414 8.01 25.84 21.20
C ARG A 414 7.74 25.25 22.58
N GLY A 415 6.46 25.06 22.91
CA GLY A 415 6.05 24.47 24.19
C GLY A 415 6.50 23.01 24.41
N ASP A 416 6.78 22.27 23.34
CA ASP A 416 7.15 20.85 23.36
C ASP A 416 8.66 20.62 23.22
N GLN A 417 9.32 21.46 22.44
CA GLN A 417 10.72 21.31 22.08
C GLN A 417 11.39 22.64 21.74
N CYS A 418 12.63 22.80 22.18
CA CYS A 418 13.52 23.84 21.66
C CYS A 418 14.26 23.33 20.43
N ASP A 419 13.99 23.87 19.25
CA ASP A 419 14.67 23.48 18.00
C ASP A 419 16.18 23.78 18.00
N LYS A 420 16.63 24.76 18.80
CA LYS A 420 18.04 25.15 18.85
C LYS A 420 18.93 24.14 19.60
N CYS A 421 18.45 23.62 20.73
CA CYS A 421 19.22 22.66 21.54
C CYS A 421 18.65 21.23 21.50
N GLY A 422 17.52 21.01 20.83
CA GLY A 422 16.84 19.72 20.70
C GLY A 422 16.09 19.24 21.94
N LYS A 423 16.20 19.95 23.09
CA LYS A 423 15.60 19.53 24.36
C LYS A 423 14.08 19.51 24.29
N LEU A 424 13.48 18.37 24.64
CA LEU A 424 12.05 18.23 24.92
C LEU A 424 11.75 18.87 26.27
N ILE A 425 10.75 19.74 26.30
CA ILE A 425 10.36 20.54 27.47
C ILE A 425 8.84 20.50 27.63
N ASN A 426 8.35 20.80 28.83
CA ASN A 426 6.93 21.11 29.01
C ASN A 426 6.71 22.61 28.79
N ALA A 427 5.58 23.00 28.23
CA ALA A 427 5.33 24.39 27.86
C ALA A 427 5.40 25.35 29.07
N VAL A 428 5.03 24.88 30.26
CA VAL A 428 5.11 25.62 31.52
C VAL A 428 6.55 25.94 31.96
N GLU A 429 7.57 25.28 31.39
CA GLU A 429 8.98 25.53 31.69
C GLU A 429 9.56 26.69 30.86
N LEU A 430 8.88 27.11 29.79
CA LEU A 430 9.32 28.22 28.95
C LEU A 430 9.39 29.52 29.76
N LYS A 431 10.48 30.27 29.56
CA LYS A 431 10.62 31.63 30.10
C LYS A 431 9.94 32.62 29.16
N LYS A 432 9.20 33.59 29.70
CA LYS A 432 8.41 34.56 28.89
C LYS A 432 7.53 33.85 27.85
N PRO A 433 6.66 32.90 28.26
CA PRO A 433 5.78 32.24 27.31
C PRO A 433 4.87 33.27 26.65
N GLN A 434 4.58 33.06 25.38
CA GLN A 434 3.77 33.93 24.55
C GLN A 434 2.77 33.08 23.76
N CYS A 435 1.51 33.53 23.73
CA CYS A 435 0.49 32.92 22.89
C CYS A 435 0.79 33.24 21.41
N LYS A 436 0.97 32.22 20.56
CA LYS A 436 1.18 32.44 19.11
C LYS A 436 0.00 33.13 18.42
N VAL A 437 -1.21 33.02 18.98
CA VAL A 437 -2.43 33.55 18.36
C VAL A 437 -2.62 35.04 18.60
N CYS A 438 -2.61 35.49 19.86
CA CYS A 438 -2.86 36.90 20.20
C CYS A 438 -1.61 37.65 20.70
N ARG A 439 -0.45 36.98 20.79
CA ARG A 439 0.81 37.54 21.29
C ARG A 439 0.79 38.02 22.75
N SER A 440 -0.25 37.70 23.53
CA SER A 440 -0.27 37.97 24.98
C SER A 440 0.57 36.97 25.78
N CYS A 441 0.87 37.30 27.05
CA CYS A 441 1.57 36.43 27.99
C CYS A 441 0.58 35.45 28.64
N PRO A 442 0.68 34.13 28.42
CA PRO A 442 -0.14 33.14 29.12
C PRO A 442 0.26 33.02 30.58
N VAL A 443 -0.70 32.68 31.44
CA VAL A 443 -0.49 32.41 32.87
C VAL A 443 -0.57 30.91 33.12
N VAL A 444 0.19 30.39 34.08
CA VAL A 444 0.07 28.99 34.50
C VAL A 444 -1.18 28.87 35.38
N GLN A 445 -2.07 27.94 35.05
CA GLN A 445 -3.23 27.58 35.87
C GLN A 445 -3.32 26.06 35.99
N SER A 446 -3.67 25.59 37.19
CA SER A 446 -4.00 24.20 37.43
C SER A 446 -5.37 23.88 36.81
N SER A 447 -5.46 22.85 35.98
CA SER A 447 -6.72 22.39 35.39
C SER A 447 -6.96 20.92 35.76
N GLN A 448 -8.20 20.56 36.12
CA GLN A 448 -8.56 19.19 36.48
C GLN A 448 -8.56 18.29 35.25
N HIS A 449 -7.98 17.10 35.36
CA HIS A 449 -7.95 16.12 34.28
C HIS A 449 -8.24 14.71 34.78
N LEU A 450 -8.89 13.93 33.92
CA LEU A 450 -9.11 12.51 34.12
C LEU A 450 -8.06 11.70 33.37
N PHE A 451 -7.63 10.60 33.97
CA PHE A 451 -6.64 9.67 33.44
C PHE A 451 -7.18 8.25 33.44
N LEU A 452 -6.99 7.52 32.35
CA LEU A 452 -7.20 6.09 32.29
C LEU A 452 -6.01 5.39 32.95
N ASP A 453 -6.28 4.62 34.00
CA ASP A 453 -5.28 3.87 34.79
C ASP A 453 -4.87 2.59 34.05
N LEU A 454 -4.15 2.76 32.93
CA LEU A 454 -3.59 1.65 32.15
C LEU A 454 -2.75 0.67 32.99
N PRO A 455 -1.93 1.10 33.98
CA PRO A 455 -1.22 0.16 34.85
C PRO A 455 -2.13 -0.87 35.53
N LYS A 456 -3.32 -0.47 36.03
CA LYS A 456 -4.27 -1.41 36.62
C LYS A 456 -4.92 -2.36 35.61
N LEU A 457 -4.95 -1.98 34.34
CA LEU A 457 -5.54 -2.75 33.25
C LEU A 457 -4.52 -3.64 32.53
N GLU A 458 -3.23 -3.43 32.74
CA GLU A 458 -2.14 -4.12 32.04
C GLU A 458 -2.23 -5.64 32.17
N LYS A 459 -2.48 -6.17 33.37
CA LYS A 459 -2.60 -7.62 33.59
C LYS A 459 -3.68 -8.27 32.72
N ARG A 460 -4.89 -7.71 32.72
CA ARG A 460 -6.02 -8.28 31.93
C ARG A 460 -5.81 -8.11 30.42
N LEU A 461 -5.11 -7.04 30.02
CA LEU A 461 -4.71 -6.83 28.64
C LEU A 461 -3.70 -7.91 28.20
N GLU A 462 -2.66 -8.17 28.98
CA GLU A 462 -1.68 -9.22 28.70
C GLU A 462 -2.31 -10.62 28.66
N GLU A 463 -3.26 -10.91 29.56
CA GLU A 463 -4.03 -12.16 29.53
C GLU A 463 -4.83 -12.33 28.23
N TRP A 464 -5.47 -11.26 27.74
CA TRP A 464 -6.16 -11.29 26.45
C TRP A 464 -5.18 -11.48 25.29
N LEU A 465 -4.12 -10.68 25.22
CA LEU A 465 -3.09 -10.79 24.17
C LEU A 465 -2.42 -12.15 24.16
N GLY A 466 -2.12 -12.74 25.32
CA GLY A 466 -1.52 -14.06 25.45
C GLY A 466 -2.42 -15.19 24.92
N ARG A 467 -3.75 -15.00 24.94
CA ARG A 467 -4.72 -15.94 24.36
C ARG A 467 -4.95 -15.74 22.87
N THR A 468 -4.91 -14.50 22.39
CA THR A 468 -5.33 -14.17 21.01
C THR A 468 -4.19 -13.96 20.03
N LEU A 469 -3.00 -13.54 20.46
CA LEU A 469 -1.89 -13.32 19.53
C LEU A 469 -1.33 -14.62 18.92
N PRO A 470 -1.07 -15.70 19.68
CA PRO A 470 -0.51 -16.93 19.10
C PRO A 470 -1.48 -17.56 18.09
N GLY A 471 -1.02 -17.80 16.87
CA GLY A 471 -1.84 -18.38 15.79
C GLY A 471 -2.75 -17.39 15.06
N SER A 472 -2.78 -16.11 15.47
CA SER A 472 -3.47 -15.06 14.73
C SER A 472 -2.67 -14.57 13.52
N ASP A 473 -3.34 -13.76 12.68
CA ASP A 473 -2.73 -13.07 11.54
C ASP A 473 -2.43 -11.60 11.85
N TRP A 474 -2.18 -11.26 13.11
CA TRP A 474 -1.63 -9.94 13.44
C TRP A 474 -0.32 -9.73 12.70
N THR A 475 -0.17 -8.59 12.03
CA THR A 475 1.07 -8.32 11.29
C THR A 475 2.29 -8.26 12.23
N PRO A 476 3.47 -8.71 11.79
CA PRO A 476 4.65 -8.78 12.67
C PRO A 476 5.03 -7.43 13.31
N ASN A 477 4.91 -6.34 12.56
CA ASN A 477 5.15 -4.97 13.03
C ASN A 477 4.18 -4.57 14.16
N ALA A 478 2.89 -4.89 14.04
CA ALA A 478 1.89 -4.64 15.07
C ALA A 478 2.23 -5.40 16.35
N GLN A 479 2.53 -6.70 16.25
CA GLN A 479 2.92 -7.51 17.40
C GLN A 479 4.18 -6.99 18.09
N PHE A 480 5.16 -6.51 17.32
CA PHE A 480 6.38 -5.92 17.86
C PHE A 480 6.09 -4.61 18.62
N ILE A 481 5.32 -3.70 18.03
CA ILE A 481 4.95 -2.42 18.65
C ILE A 481 4.21 -2.68 19.96
N THR A 482 3.17 -3.53 19.96
CA THR A 482 2.40 -3.86 21.17
C THR A 482 3.28 -4.39 22.29
N ARG A 483 4.14 -5.38 22.00
CA ARG A 483 5.05 -5.97 23.00
C ARG A 483 6.10 -4.97 23.49
N SER A 484 6.58 -4.08 22.62
CA SER A 484 7.53 -3.03 23.03
C SER A 484 6.92 -2.08 24.04
N TRP A 485 5.66 -1.67 23.84
CA TRP A 485 4.96 -0.78 24.75
C TRP A 485 4.67 -1.43 26.10
N LEU A 486 4.31 -2.72 26.13
CA LEU A 486 4.12 -3.47 27.37
C LEU A 486 5.43 -3.63 28.15
N ARG A 487 6.53 -3.96 27.46
CA ARG A 487 7.86 -4.09 28.10
C ARG A 487 8.30 -2.81 28.80
N ASP A 488 7.95 -1.64 28.26
CA ASP A 488 8.31 -0.34 28.84
C ASP A 488 7.41 0.04 30.05
N GLY A 489 6.32 -0.71 30.28
CA GLY A 489 5.31 -0.49 31.31
C GLY A 489 4.29 0.58 30.91
N LEU A 490 2.99 0.25 31.02
CA LEU A 490 1.95 1.22 30.69
C LEU A 490 1.87 2.29 31.77
N LYS A 491 1.58 3.54 31.36
CA LYS A 491 1.46 4.69 32.26
C LYS A 491 0.04 5.23 32.19
N PRO A 492 -0.49 5.84 33.28
CA PRO A 492 -1.77 6.52 33.21
C PRO A 492 -1.81 7.53 32.07
N ARG A 493 -2.88 7.54 31.28
CA ARG A 493 -3.03 8.43 30.12
C ARG A 493 -4.16 9.42 30.34
N CYS A 494 -3.88 10.71 30.16
CA CYS A 494 -4.90 11.74 30.26
C CYS A 494 -5.93 11.60 29.11
N ILE A 495 -7.19 11.36 29.49
CA ILE A 495 -8.32 11.14 28.58
C ILE A 495 -9.22 12.37 28.44
N THR A 496 -8.80 13.54 28.93
CA THR A 496 -9.57 14.79 28.87
C THR A 496 -8.75 15.93 28.28
N ARG A 497 -9.40 16.89 27.63
CA ARG A 497 -8.77 18.10 27.09
C ARG A 497 -9.66 19.32 27.28
N ASP A 498 -9.01 20.47 27.45
CA ASP A 498 -9.63 21.79 27.50
C ASP A 498 -9.94 22.30 26.08
N LEU A 499 -10.90 21.67 25.42
CA LEU A 499 -11.40 22.04 24.09
C LEU A 499 -12.92 22.21 24.15
N LYS A 500 -13.47 22.91 23.15
CA LYS A 500 -14.92 23.01 22.98
C LYS A 500 -15.46 21.95 22.02
N TRP A 501 -14.64 21.53 21.06
CA TRP A 501 -14.99 20.54 20.04
C TRP A 501 -14.54 19.12 20.40
N GLY A 502 -15.43 18.37 21.03
CA GLY A 502 -15.22 16.99 21.46
C GLY A 502 -16.44 16.40 22.16
N THR A 503 -16.37 15.11 22.50
CA THR A 503 -17.42 14.46 23.30
C THR A 503 -17.41 15.01 24.74
N PRO A 504 -18.53 15.52 25.28
CA PRO A 504 -18.57 16.11 26.62
C PRO A 504 -18.39 15.06 27.72
N VAL A 505 -17.71 15.45 28.80
CA VAL A 505 -17.44 14.59 29.96
C VAL A 505 -18.61 14.69 30.97
N PRO A 506 -19.24 13.58 31.38
CA PRO A 506 -20.42 13.60 32.25
C PRO A 506 -20.04 13.62 33.74
N LEU A 507 -19.22 14.61 34.15
CA LEU A 507 -18.82 14.82 35.54
C LEU A 507 -18.87 16.30 35.91
N GLU A 508 -19.21 16.57 37.17
CA GLU A 508 -19.22 17.93 37.74
C GLU A 508 -17.80 18.54 37.69
N GLY A 509 -17.70 19.78 37.22
CA GLY A 509 -16.44 20.51 37.06
C GLY A 509 -15.72 20.24 35.73
N PHE A 510 -16.33 19.47 34.82
CA PHE A 510 -15.83 19.19 33.47
C PHE A 510 -16.73 19.75 32.36
N GLU A 511 -17.60 20.72 32.65
CA GLU A 511 -18.56 21.29 31.71
C GLU A 511 -17.90 21.97 30.49
N ASP A 512 -16.69 22.49 30.68
CA ASP A 512 -15.85 23.11 29.66
C ASP A 512 -14.72 22.20 29.14
N LYS A 513 -14.81 20.89 29.41
CA LYS A 513 -13.83 19.89 29.02
C LYS A 513 -14.49 18.79 28.20
N VAL A 514 -13.70 18.22 27.29
CA VAL A 514 -14.12 17.11 26.44
C VAL A 514 -13.20 15.92 26.63
N PHE A 515 -13.67 14.74 26.24
CA PHE A 515 -12.81 13.58 26.09
C PHE A 515 -11.74 13.85 25.04
N TYR A 516 -10.54 13.33 25.30
CA TYR A 516 -9.45 13.40 24.36
C TYR A 516 -9.71 12.48 23.19
N VAL A 517 -9.55 12.98 21.95
CA VAL A 517 -9.84 12.24 20.72
C VAL A 517 -9.21 10.84 20.66
N TRP A 518 -8.00 10.66 21.19
CA TRP A 518 -7.35 9.34 21.18
C TRP A 518 -7.91 8.33 22.19
N PHE A 519 -8.80 8.75 23.08
CA PHE A 519 -9.60 7.86 23.92
C PHE A 519 -10.89 7.42 23.23
N ASP A 520 -11.61 8.35 22.57
CA ASP A 520 -12.95 8.08 22.04
C ASP A 520 -13.02 7.87 20.51
N ALA A 521 -11.97 8.18 19.74
CA ALA A 521 -11.94 7.90 18.30
C ALA A 521 -12.13 6.41 18.00
N THR A 522 -11.55 5.51 18.81
CA THR A 522 -11.75 4.05 18.68
C THR A 522 -13.18 3.62 19.06
N ILE A 523 -13.88 4.40 19.88
CA ILE A 523 -15.32 4.21 20.18
C ILE A 523 -16.18 4.62 18.98
N GLY A 524 -15.63 5.45 18.08
CA GLY A 524 -16.20 5.79 16.78
C GLY A 524 -16.65 4.57 15.97
N TYR A 525 -15.93 3.45 16.01
CA TYR A 525 -16.34 2.23 15.32
C TYR A 525 -17.70 1.69 15.81
N LEU A 526 -17.91 1.73 17.13
CA LEU A 526 -19.14 1.27 17.77
C LEU A 526 -20.28 2.23 17.44
N SER A 527 -20.05 3.54 17.57
CA SER A 527 -21.08 4.55 17.33
C SER A 527 -21.50 4.65 15.86
N ILE A 528 -20.58 4.47 14.92
CA ILE A 528 -20.88 4.36 13.49
C ILE A 528 -21.80 3.16 13.24
N THR A 529 -21.53 2.03 13.88
CA THR A 529 -22.39 0.83 13.78
C THR A 529 -23.76 1.07 14.42
N ALA A 530 -23.81 1.75 15.57
CA ALA A 530 -25.04 2.08 16.27
C ALA A 530 -25.96 3.04 15.48
N ASN A 531 -25.37 3.92 14.67
CA ASN A 531 -26.13 4.78 13.76
C ASN A 531 -26.63 4.03 12.51
N TYR A 532 -26.07 2.85 12.21
CA TYR A 532 -26.50 1.98 11.11
C TYR A 532 -27.58 0.98 11.53
N THR A 533 -27.48 0.43 12.73
CA THR A 533 -28.47 -0.50 13.29
C THR A 533 -28.57 -0.37 14.80
N ASP A 534 -29.79 -0.48 15.31
CA ASP A 534 -30.08 -0.60 16.73
C ASP A 534 -29.48 -1.87 17.37
N GLN A 535 -29.28 -2.93 16.57
CA GLN A 535 -28.69 -4.20 16.97
C GLN A 535 -27.14 -4.23 16.92
N TRP A 536 -26.48 -3.07 16.97
CA TRP A 536 -25.01 -2.96 16.84
C TRP A 536 -24.24 -3.77 17.90
N GLU A 537 -24.83 -3.98 19.09
CA GLU A 537 -24.25 -4.79 20.16
C GLU A 537 -24.08 -6.26 19.73
N ARG A 538 -24.86 -6.76 18.77
CA ARG A 538 -24.67 -8.11 18.21
C ARG A 538 -23.34 -8.27 17.47
N TRP A 539 -22.75 -7.16 16.99
CA TRP A 539 -21.42 -7.13 16.39
C TRP A 539 -20.33 -6.84 17.42
N TRP A 540 -20.56 -5.87 18.30
CA TRP A 540 -19.52 -5.31 19.17
C TRP A 540 -19.51 -5.85 20.60
N LYS A 541 -20.49 -6.63 21.02
CA LYS A 541 -20.57 -7.30 22.33
C LYS A 541 -20.84 -8.80 22.20
N ASN A 542 -20.16 -9.44 21.25
CA ASN A 542 -20.40 -10.84 20.85
C ASN A 542 -19.10 -11.53 20.37
N PRO A 543 -18.05 -11.57 21.20
CA PRO A 543 -16.73 -12.09 20.82
C PRO A 543 -16.75 -13.57 20.43
N GLU A 544 -17.75 -14.35 20.87
CA GLU A 544 -17.85 -15.78 20.55
C GLU A 544 -18.29 -16.06 19.11
N GLN A 545 -18.94 -15.09 18.45
CA GLN A 545 -19.51 -15.27 17.10
C GLN A 545 -18.86 -14.36 16.06
N VAL A 546 -18.07 -13.36 16.47
CA VAL A 546 -17.56 -12.30 15.60
C VAL A 546 -16.03 -12.28 15.59
N ASP A 547 -15.47 -12.44 14.40
CA ASP A 547 -14.04 -12.21 14.15
C ASP A 547 -13.82 -10.75 13.72
N LEU A 548 -13.15 -9.96 14.56
CA LEU A 548 -12.84 -8.54 14.25
C LEU A 548 -11.47 -8.40 13.57
N TYR A 549 -11.46 -7.83 12.37
CA TYR A 549 -10.28 -7.42 11.61
C TYR A 549 -10.16 -5.90 11.59
N GLN A 550 -9.00 -5.36 11.98
CA GLN A 550 -8.75 -3.91 11.98
C GLN A 550 -7.57 -3.55 11.09
N PHE A 551 -7.80 -2.71 10.09
CA PHE A 551 -6.80 -2.26 9.12
C PHE A 551 -6.34 -0.84 9.40
N MET A 552 -5.03 -0.65 9.51
CA MET A 552 -4.44 0.65 9.84
C MET A 552 -2.98 0.78 9.38
N ALA A 553 -2.43 1.99 9.47
CA ALA A 553 -0.98 2.22 9.43
C ALA A 553 -0.35 1.99 10.82
N LYS A 554 0.95 1.69 10.86
CA LYS A 554 1.69 1.31 12.09
C LYS A 554 1.61 2.30 13.26
N ASP A 555 1.36 3.57 13.02
CA ASP A 555 1.19 4.61 14.05
C ASP A 555 -0.10 4.46 14.87
N ASN A 556 -1.13 3.83 14.32
CA ASN A 556 -2.40 3.61 15.01
C ASN A 556 -2.40 2.37 15.91
N VAL A 557 -1.38 1.51 15.82
CA VAL A 557 -1.30 0.23 16.55
C VAL A 557 -1.49 0.39 18.07
N PRO A 558 -0.83 1.34 18.78
CA PRO A 558 -0.97 1.44 20.23
C PRO A 558 -2.42 1.70 20.70
N PHE A 559 -3.21 2.43 19.91
CA PHE A 559 -4.59 2.75 20.28
C PHE A 559 -5.53 1.56 20.15
N HIS A 560 -5.27 0.68 19.18
CA HIS A 560 -6.11 -0.49 18.87
C HIS A 560 -5.67 -1.76 19.58
N SER A 561 -4.38 -1.85 19.95
CA SER A 561 -3.82 -2.99 20.68
C SER A 561 -3.75 -2.79 22.19
N LEU A 562 -3.72 -1.53 22.68
CA LEU A 562 -3.59 -1.22 24.11
C LEU A 562 -4.77 -0.37 24.61
N VAL A 563 -4.96 0.84 24.05
CA VAL A 563 -5.88 1.84 24.63
C VAL A 563 -7.34 1.36 24.61
N PHE A 564 -7.87 0.99 23.44
CA PHE A 564 -9.25 0.52 23.33
C PHE A 564 -9.47 -0.83 24.03
N PRO A 565 -8.60 -1.86 23.87
CA PRO A 565 -8.74 -3.10 24.61
C PRO A 565 -8.73 -2.90 26.13
N CYS A 566 -7.87 -2.02 26.68
CA CYS A 566 -7.91 -1.67 28.10
C CYS A 566 -9.24 -1.04 28.50
N SER A 567 -9.75 -0.08 27.73
CA SER A 567 -11.05 0.56 27.99
C SER A 567 -12.20 -0.45 27.96
N ALA A 568 -12.23 -1.33 26.97
CA ALA A 568 -13.28 -2.34 26.80
C ALA A 568 -13.21 -3.46 27.87
N LEU A 569 -12.02 -3.98 28.16
CA LEU A 569 -11.80 -4.96 29.22
C LEU A 569 -12.03 -4.39 30.62
N GLY A 570 -11.76 -3.09 30.82
CA GLY A 570 -12.04 -2.38 32.06
C GLY A 570 -13.54 -2.08 32.24
N ALA A 571 -14.29 -1.91 31.15
CA ALA A 571 -15.73 -1.74 31.18
C ALA A 571 -16.50 -3.03 31.53
N GLU A 572 -15.90 -4.21 31.25
CA GLU A 572 -16.44 -5.54 31.57
C GLU A 572 -17.87 -5.76 31.01
N ASP A 573 -18.04 -5.46 29.73
CA ASP A 573 -19.35 -5.49 29.05
C ASP A 573 -19.33 -6.39 27.79
N ASN A 574 -18.63 -7.52 27.90
CA ASN A 574 -18.50 -8.56 26.88
C ASN A 574 -18.14 -8.06 25.47
N TYR A 575 -17.27 -7.05 25.36
CA TYR A 575 -16.90 -6.46 24.07
C TYR A 575 -16.18 -7.44 23.13
N THR A 576 -16.51 -7.35 21.85
CA THR A 576 -15.74 -7.94 20.75
C THR A 576 -14.43 -7.17 20.61
N LEU A 577 -13.31 -7.84 20.90
CA LEU A 577 -11.96 -7.30 20.72
C LEU A 577 -11.35 -7.78 19.39
N VAL A 578 -10.29 -7.10 18.94
CA VAL A 578 -9.66 -7.39 17.65
C VAL A 578 -9.02 -8.79 17.62
N SER A 579 -9.47 -9.63 16.69
CA SER A 579 -8.89 -10.95 16.44
C SER A 579 -7.64 -10.85 15.57
N HIS A 580 -7.66 -9.99 14.54
CA HIS A 580 -6.55 -9.81 13.60
C HIS A 580 -6.28 -8.30 13.36
N LEU A 581 -5.17 -7.78 13.87
CA LEU A 581 -4.74 -6.39 13.65
C LEU A 581 -3.77 -6.33 12.46
N ILE A 582 -4.21 -5.70 11.38
CA ILE A 582 -3.49 -5.61 10.11
C ILE A 582 -2.88 -4.21 9.97
N ALA A 583 -1.63 -4.07 10.40
CA ALA A 583 -0.88 -2.83 10.31
C ALA A 583 0.10 -2.82 9.12
N THR A 584 -0.02 -1.81 8.27
CA THR A 584 0.92 -1.57 7.16
C THR A 584 2.07 -0.66 7.55
N GLU A 585 3.18 -0.81 6.85
CA GLU A 585 4.27 0.16 6.81
C GLU A 585 3.87 1.37 5.95
N TYR A 586 4.73 2.37 5.82
CA TYR A 586 4.38 3.58 5.06
C TYR A 586 4.59 3.41 3.56
N LEU A 587 3.68 3.99 2.77
CA LEU A 587 3.95 4.27 1.36
C LEU A 587 4.59 5.65 1.25
N ASN A 588 5.81 5.68 0.74
CA ASN A 588 6.54 6.88 0.34
C ASN A 588 6.14 7.29 -1.09
N TYR A 589 6.47 8.51 -1.48
CA TYR A 589 6.21 9.05 -2.82
C TYR A 589 7.54 9.38 -3.50
N GLU A 590 7.85 8.66 -4.56
CA GLU A 590 9.17 8.67 -5.21
C GLU A 590 10.28 8.49 -4.17
N ASP A 591 11.19 9.45 -4.04
CA ASP A 591 12.31 9.46 -3.11
C ASP A 591 12.00 10.10 -1.74
N GLY A 592 10.75 10.47 -1.48
CA GLY A 592 10.36 11.24 -0.30
C GLY A 592 8.99 10.90 0.28
N LYS A 593 8.42 11.84 1.04
CA LYS A 593 7.10 11.72 1.67
C LYS A 593 6.07 12.59 0.95
N PHE A 594 4.81 12.14 0.97
CA PHE A 594 3.67 12.98 0.61
C PHE A 594 3.68 14.30 1.42
N SER A 595 3.44 15.42 0.76
CA SER A 595 3.42 16.75 1.40
C SER A 595 2.47 17.69 0.69
N LYS A 596 1.35 18.01 1.34
CA LYS A 596 0.38 18.96 0.82
C LYS A 596 0.99 20.37 0.75
N SER A 597 1.76 20.78 1.75
CA SER A 597 2.39 22.10 1.81
C SER A 597 3.43 22.33 0.72
N ARG A 598 4.17 21.28 0.31
CA ARG A 598 5.13 21.35 -0.81
C ARG A 598 4.54 20.98 -2.17
N GLY A 599 3.26 20.60 -2.23
CA GLY A 599 2.64 20.11 -3.46
C GLY A 599 3.28 18.82 -4.00
N VAL A 600 3.82 17.98 -3.12
CA VAL A 600 4.48 16.72 -3.47
C VAL A 600 3.55 15.54 -3.20
N GLY A 601 3.31 14.72 -4.21
CA GLY A 601 2.51 13.52 -4.11
C GLY A 601 1.11 13.64 -4.70
N VAL A 602 0.53 12.47 -5.01
CA VAL A 602 -0.85 12.36 -5.49
C VAL A 602 -1.81 12.27 -4.31
N PHE A 603 -2.75 13.21 -4.25
CA PHE A 603 -3.85 13.22 -3.28
C PHE A 603 -5.11 12.59 -3.89
N GLY A 604 -5.99 12.03 -3.07
CA GLY A 604 -7.16 11.28 -3.54
C GLY A 604 -8.12 12.09 -4.40
N ASP A 605 -8.24 13.40 -4.13
CA ASP A 605 -9.02 14.36 -4.92
C ASP A 605 -8.41 14.64 -6.30
N MET A 606 -7.11 14.40 -6.47
CA MET A 606 -6.37 14.65 -7.71
C MET A 606 -6.27 13.41 -8.61
N ALA A 607 -6.45 12.21 -8.06
CA ALA A 607 -6.31 10.95 -8.79
C ALA A 607 -7.32 10.86 -9.97
N GLN A 608 -8.54 11.34 -9.75
CA GLN A 608 -9.60 11.40 -10.77
C GLN A 608 -9.27 12.29 -11.97
N ASP A 609 -8.40 13.29 -11.78
CA ASP A 609 -8.03 14.28 -12.82
C ASP A 609 -6.80 13.86 -13.64
N THR A 610 -6.32 12.62 -13.47
CA THR A 610 -5.15 12.10 -14.19
C THR A 610 -5.51 11.41 -15.52
N GLY A 611 -6.78 11.07 -15.70
CA GLY A 611 -7.24 10.20 -16.79
C GLY A 611 -6.92 8.71 -16.58
N ILE A 612 -6.21 8.35 -15.50
CA ILE A 612 -5.95 6.95 -15.12
C ILE A 612 -7.15 6.43 -14.32
N PRO A 613 -7.81 5.33 -14.74
CA PRO A 613 -8.97 4.77 -14.05
C PRO A 613 -8.64 4.29 -12.63
N ALA A 614 -9.63 4.34 -11.73
CA ALA A 614 -9.49 3.93 -10.32
C ALA A 614 -8.88 2.53 -10.15
N ASP A 615 -9.30 1.55 -10.96
CA ASP A 615 -8.79 0.17 -10.86
C ASP A 615 -7.30 0.05 -11.19
N ILE A 616 -6.74 0.93 -12.04
CA ILE A 616 -5.30 0.96 -12.31
C ILE A 616 -4.53 1.46 -11.07
N TRP A 617 -5.07 2.47 -10.38
CA TRP A 617 -4.53 2.90 -9.09
C TRP A 617 -4.61 1.79 -8.05
N ARG A 618 -5.76 1.11 -7.95
CA ARG A 618 -5.94 -0.01 -7.02
C ARG A 618 -4.93 -1.12 -7.28
N PHE A 619 -4.81 -1.58 -8.53
CA PHE A 619 -3.85 -2.61 -8.92
C PHE A 619 -2.43 -2.26 -8.48
N TYR A 620 -1.94 -1.08 -8.88
CA TYR A 620 -0.55 -0.73 -8.61
C TYR A 620 -0.28 -0.58 -7.11
N LEU A 621 -1.15 0.14 -6.39
CA LEU A 621 -1.00 0.32 -4.94
C LEU A 621 -1.04 -1.01 -4.17
N LEU A 622 -1.88 -1.96 -4.60
CA LEU A 622 -1.97 -3.29 -4.00
C LEU A 622 -0.77 -4.17 -4.38
N TYR A 623 -0.24 -4.03 -5.60
CA TYR A 623 0.97 -4.72 -6.06
C TYR A 623 2.22 -4.31 -5.26
N ILE A 624 2.31 -3.04 -4.86
CA ILE A 624 3.40 -2.51 -4.02
C ILE A 624 2.99 -2.32 -2.55
N ARG A 625 1.90 -2.95 -2.08
CA ARG A 625 1.38 -2.74 -0.73
C ARG A 625 2.49 -2.86 0.32
N PRO A 626 2.68 -1.86 1.21
CA PRO A 626 3.78 -1.84 2.19
C PRO A 626 3.48 -2.78 3.37
N GLU A 627 3.71 -4.08 3.19
CA GLU A 627 3.42 -5.11 4.21
C GLU A 627 4.58 -5.30 5.20
N GLY A 628 5.72 -5.84 4.75
CA GLY A 628 6.88 -6.12 5.61
C GLY A 628 7.86 -4.95 5.77
N GLN A 629 7.83 -3.98 4.85
CA GLN A 629 8.70 -2.81 4.83
C GLN A 629 7.98 -1.64 4.13
N ASP A 630 8.48 -0.42 4.32
CA ASP A 630 8.02 0.74 3.56
C ASP A 630 8.18 0.48 2.04
N SER A 631 7.23 0.95 1.24
CA SER A 631 7.26 0.93 -0.23
C SER A 631 7.33 2.36 -0.77
N ALA A 632 7.70 2.54 -2.03
CA ALA A 632 7.67 3.85 -2.70
C ALA A 632 6.79 3.79 -3.94
N PHE A 633 5.85 4.73 -4.07
CA PHE A 633 5.13 4.95 -5.31
C PHE A 633 6.09 5.53 -6.34
N SER A 634 6.19 4.92 -7.53
CA SER A 634 6.94 5.49 -8.65
C SER A 634 6.11 5.52 -9.92
N TRP A 635 6.10 6.67 -10.61
CA TRP A 635 5.42 6.82 -11.89
C TRP A 635 5.98 5.90 -12.98
N THR A 636 7.30 5.71 -13.01
CA THR A 636 7.95 4.82 -13.97
C THR A 636 7.55 3.36 -13.73
N ASP A 637 7.53 2.93 -12.47
CA ASP A 637 7.14 1.57 -12.12
C ASP A 637 5.62 1.33 -12.34
N LEU A 638 4.77 2.33 -12.10
CA LEU A 638 3.35 2.28 -12.48
C LEU A 638 3.17 2.01 -13.99
N LEU A 639 3.88 2.74 -14.85
CA LEU A 639 3.86 2.51 -16.31
C LEU A 639 4.30 1.08 -16.65
N LEU A 640 5.44 0.66 -16.11
CA LEU A 640 6.03 -0.65 -16.38
C LEU A 640 5.09 -1.78 -15.95
N LYS A 641 4.55 -1.74 -14.73
CA LYS A 641 3.66 -2.79 -14.21
C LYS A 641 2.28 -2.77 -14.87
N ASN A 642 1.75 -1.62 -15.28
CA ASN A 642 0.56 -1.58 -16.12
C ASN A 642 0.79 -2.28 -17.47
N ASN A 643 1.87 -1.92 -18.16
CA ASN A 643 2.11 -2.42 -19.52
C ASN A 643 2.55 -3.90 -19.53
N SER A 644 3.33 -4.33 -18.54
CA SER A 644 3.76 -5.74 -18.41
C SER A 644 2.65 -6.64 -17.84
N GLU A 645 2.20 -6.38 -16.62
CA GLU A 645 1.30 -7.31 -15.90
C GLU A 645 -0.17 -7.16 -16.30
N LEU A 646 -0.67 -5.94 -16.52
CA LEU A 646 -2.06 -5.75 -16.93
C LEU A 646 -2.23 -5.93 -18.43
N LEU A 647 -1.48 -5.20 -19.27
CA LEU A 647 -1.70 -5.22 -20.72
C LEU A 647 -1.17 -6.53 -21.35
N ASN A 648 0.09 -6.88 -21.13
CA ASN A 648 0.75 -7.99 -21.82
C ASN A 648 0.54 -9.37 -21.18
N ASN A 649 0.10 -9.43 -19.92
CA ASN A 649 -0.21 -10.68 -19.23
C ASN A 649 -1.73 -10.86 -19.02
N LEU A 650 -2.32 -10.25 -17.99
CA LEU A 650 -3.71 -10.49 -17.60
C LEU A 650 -4.72 -10.14 -18.71
N GLY A 651 -4.61 -8.94 -19.26
CA GLY A 651 -5.44 -8.43 -20.34
C GLY A 651 -5.27 -9.22 -21.62
N ASN A 652 -4.02 -9.51 -22.02
CA ASN A 652 -3.73 -10.33 -23.19
C ASN A 652 -4.41 -11.71 -23.11
N PHE A 653 -4.33 -12.39 -21.96
CA PHE A 653 -4.97 -13.69 -21.77
C PHE A 653 -6.50 -13.60 -21.95
N ILE A 654 -7.16 -12.73 -21.17
CA ILE A 654 -8.61 -12.62 -21.15
C ILE A 654 -9.16 -12.13 -22.50
N ASN A 655 -8.49 -11.15 -23.12
CA ASN A 655 -8.86 -10.65 -24.45
C ASN A 655 -8.77 -11.76 -25.50
N ARG A 656 -7.70 -12.57 -25.51
CA ARG A 656 -7.55 -13.69 -26.46
C ARG A 656 -8.61 -14.77 -26.24
N ALA A 657 -8.86 -15.15 -24.98
CA ALA A 657 -9.86 -16.15 -24.64
C ALA A 657 -11.26 -15.74 -25.14
N GLY A 658 -11.72 -14.53 -24.81
CA GLY A 658 -13.01 -14.02 -25.27
C GLY A 658 -13.05 -13.81 -26.80
N MET A 659 -11.96 -13.29 -27.39
CA MET A 659 -11.87 -13.08 -28.84
C MET A 659 -12.01 -14.39 -29.62
N PHE A 660 -11.38 -15.47 -29.18
CA PHE A 660 -11.45 -16.76 -29.89
C PHE A 660 -12.85 -17.34 -29.89
N VAL A 661 -13.58 -17.27 -28.76
CA VAL A 661 -14.99 -17.67 -28.70
C VAL A 661 -15.84 -16.85 -29.68
N SER A 662 -15.72 -15.52 -29.62
CA SER A 662 -16.51 -14.62 -30.47
C SER A 662 -16.18 -14.80 -31.96
N LYS A 663 -14.90 -14.90 -32.31
CA LYS A 663 -14.42 -14.93 -33.69
C LYS A 663 -14.61 -16.27 -34.39
N PHE A 664 -14.37 -17.39 -33.68
CA PHE A 664 -14.32 -18.71 -34.30
C PHE A 664 -15.56 -19.55 -34.04
N PHE A 665 -16.32 -19.24 -32.99
CA PHE A 665 -17.46 -20.05 -32.55
C PHE A 665 -18.76 -19.22 -32.41
N GLY A 666 -18.82 -18.05 -33.05
CA GLY A 666 -20.04 -17.23 -33.10
C GLY A 666 -20.51 -16.72 -31.74
N GLY A 667 -19.60 -16.63 -30.76
CA GLY A 667 -19.95 -16.25 -29.38
C GLY A 667 -20.44 -17.41 -28.51
N TYR A 668 -20.43 -18.66 -29.00
CA TYR A 668 -20.79 -19.84 -28.21
C TYR A 668 -19.56 -20.56 -27.71
N VAL A 669 -19.55 -20.91 -26.42
CA VAL A 669 -18.46 -21.70 -25.82
C VAL A 669 -18.40 -23.08 -26.48
N PRO A 670 -17.24 -23.49 -27.03
CA PRO A 670 -17.11 -24.78 -27.71
C PRO A 670 -17.22 -25.97 -26.75
N GLU A 671 -17.43 -27.16 -27.32
CA GLU A 671 -17.25 -28.41 -26.59
C GLU A 671 -15.79 -28.58 -26.14
N MET A 672 -15.59 -29.09 -24.93
CA MET A 672 -14.28 -29.26 -24.30
C MET A 672 -14.00 -30.74 -24.06
N VAL A 673 -13.17 -31.34 -24.91
CA VAL A 673 -12.74 -32.74 -24.80
C VAL A 673 -11.32 -32.75 -24.22
N LEU A 674 -11.22 -32.86 -22.90
CA LEU A 674 -9.98 -32.66 -22.16
C LEU A 674 -8.94 -33.74 -22.48
N THR A 675 -7.76 -33.31 -22.90
CA THR A 675 -6.55 -34.14 -23.00
C THR A 675 -5.80 -34.19 -21.65
N PRO A 676 -4.84 -35.10 -21.44
CA PRO A 676 -4.03 -35.13 -20.22
C PRO A 676 -3.33 -33.79 -19.91
N ASP A 677 -2.87 -33.05 -20.94
CA ASP A 677 -2.26 -31.73 -20.77
C ASP A 677 -3.27 -30.68 -20.28
N ASP A 678 -4.50 -30.75 -20.80
CA ASP A 678 -5.59 -29.85 -20.38
C ASP A 678 -5.99 -30.14 -18.92
N GLN A 679 -6.03 -31.42 -18.52
CA GLN A 679 -6.29 -31.85 -17.15
C GLN A 679 -5.19 -31.38 -16.19
N ARG A 680 -3.92 -31.49 -16.61
CA ARG A 680 -2.78 -30.99 -15.83
C ARG A 680 -2.89 -29.47 -15.62
N LEU A 681 -3.15 -28.69 -16.67
CA LEU A 681 -3.37 -27.25 -16.54
C LEU A 681 -4.51 -26.92 -15.57
N LEU A 682 -5.64 -27.59 -15.70
CA LEU A 682 -6.82 -27.41 -14.84
C LEU A 682 -6.47 -27.65 -13.36
N ALA A 683 -5.67 -28.68 -13.08
CA ALA A 683 -5.18 -28.98 -11.73
C ALA A 683 -4.23 -27.88 -11.21
N HIS A 684 -3.30 -27.37 -12.04
CA HIS A 684 -2.46 -26.23 -11.64
C HIS A 684 -3.26 -24.97 -11.35
N VAL A 685 -4.27 -24.65 -12.16
CA VAL A 685 -5.17 -23.51 -11.91
C VAL A 685 -5.91 -23.71 -10.59
N THR A 686 -6.34 -24.93 -10.28
CA THR A 686 -6.99 -25.26 -9.01
C THR A 686 -6.05 -25.05 -7.82
N LEU A 687 -4.79 -25.48 -7.92
CA LEU A 687 -3.80 -25.29 -6.85
C LEU A 687 -3.43 -23.83 -6.64
N GLU A 688 -3.26 -23.04 -7.71
CA GLU A 688 -3.04 -21.60 -7.59
C GLU A 688 -4.25 -20.87 -7.01
N LEU A 689 -5.47 -21.31 -7.31
CA LEU A 689 -6.70 -20.81 -6.67
C LEU A 689 -6.74 -21.14 -5.17
N GLN A 690 -6.36 -22.35 -4.78
CA GLN A 690 -6.25 -22.73 -3.37
C GLN A 690 -5.16 -21.92 -2.65
N HIS A 691 -4.03 -21.68 -3.33
CA HIS A 691 -2.95 -20.84 -2.81
C HIS A 691 -3.42 -19.38 -2.62
N TYR A 692 -4.15 -18.83 -3.59
CA TYR A 692 -4.81 -17.52 -3.46
C TYR A 692 -5.72 -17.45 -2.22
N HIS A 693 -6.53 -18.49 -1.98
CA HIS A 693 -7.38 -18.56 -0.79
C HIS A 693 -6.57 -18.60 0.50
N GLN A 694 -5.54 -19.45 0.58
CA GLN A 694 -4.65 -19.57 1.73
C GLN A 694 -3.99 -18.23 2.07
N LEU A 695 -3.59 -17.45 1.05
CA LEU A 695 -2.99 -16.14 1.22
C LEU A 695 -3.99 -15.09 1.71
N LEU A 696 -5.16 -14.96 1.07
CA LEU A 696 -6.14 -13.94 1.46
C LEU A 696 -6.85 -14.25 2.77
N GLU A 697 -7.01 -15.52 3.15
CA GLU A 697 -7.49 -15.89 4.50
C GLU A 697 -6.59 -15.32 5.60
N LYS A 698 -5.29 -15.19 5.33
CA LYS A 698 -4.28 -14.58 6.23
C LYS A 698 -3.93 -13.14 5.86
N VAL A 699 -4.77 -12.49 5.05
CA VAL A 699 -4.61 -11.08 4.64
C VAL A 699 -3.27 -10.79 3.93
N ARG A 700 -2.70 -11.78 3.22
CA ARG A 700 -1.53 -11.61 2.33
C ARG A 700 -1.96 -11.06 0.97
N ILE A 701 -2.41 -9.81 0.98
CA ILE A 701 -3.04 -9.13 -0.16
C ILE A 701 -2.05 -9.01 -1.34
N ARG A 702 -0.79 -8.64 -1.06
CA ARG A 702 0.21 -8.46 -2.11
C ARG A 702 0.50 -9.75 -2.88
N ASP A 703 0.65 -10.86 -2.16
CA ASP A 703 1.01 -12.15 -2.75
C ASP A 703 -0.17 -12.81 -3.45
N ALA A 704 -1.38 -12.69 -2.90
CA ALA A 704 -2.57 -13.22 -3.56
C ALA A 704 -2.83 -12.52 -4.92
N LEU A 705 -2.52 -11.24 -5.06
CA LEU A 705 -2.57 -10.57 -6.38
C LEU A 705 -1.61 -11.23 -7.39
N ARG A 706 -0.44 -11.67 -6.95
CA ARG A 706 0.54 -12.36 -7.81
C ARG A 706 0.07 -13.75 -8.21
N SER A 707 -0.69 -14.46 -7.38
CA SER A 707 -1.35 -15.72 -7.77
C SER A 707 -2.32 -15.51 -8.94
N ILE A 708 -3.08 -14.41 -8.96
CA ILE A 708 -3.95 -14.04 -10.09
C ILE A 708 -3.12 -13.88 -11.38
N LEU A 709 -2.02 -13.13 -11.30
CA LEU A 709 -1.11 -12.89 -12.43
C LEU A 709 -0.40 -14.18 -12.91
N THR A 710 -0.22 -15.15 -12.01
CA THR A 710 0.38 -16.45 -12.29
C THR A 710 -0.58 -17.36 -13.04
N ILE A 711 -1.85 -17.40 -12.64
CA ILE A 711 -2.89 -18.10 -13.40
C ILE A 711 -3.01 -17.53 -14.83
N SER A 712 -2.99 -16.20 -15.01
CA SER A 712 -3.04 -15.62 -16.36
C SER A 712 -1.78 -15.93 -17.18
N ARG A 713 -0.61 -16.05 -16.54
CA ARG A 713 0.64 -16.46 -17.22
C ARG A 713 0.56 -17.90 -17.72
N HIS A 714 0.09 -18.83 -16.88
CA HIS A 714 -0.16 -20.21 -17.28
C HIS A 714 -1.17 -20.28 -18.43
N GLY A 715 -2.26 -19.50 -18.35
CA GLY A 715 -3.23 -19.39 -19.43
C GLY A 715 -2.63 -18.85 -20.73
N ASN A 716 -1.75 -17.84 -20.66
CA ASN A 716 -1.06 -17.29 -21.82
C ASN A 716 -0.14 -18.32 -22.50
N GLN A 717 0.63 -19.06 -21.70
CA GLN A 717 1.51 -20.14 -22.16
C GLN A 717 0.70 -21.26 -22.83
N TYR A 718 -0.41 -21.67 -22.20
CA TYR A 718 -1.31 -22.69 -22.73
C TYR A 718 -1.90 -22.30 -24.10
N ILE A 719 -2.39 -21.07 -24.24
CA ILE A 719 -2.87 -20.56 -25.54
C ILE A 719 -1.72 -20.54 -26.56
N GLN A 720 -0.52 -20.12 -26.14
CA GLN A 720 0.61 -19.95 -27.05
C GLN A 720 1.13 -21.28 -27.60
N VAL A 721 1.23 -22.32 -26.76
CA VAL A 721 1.75 -23.63 -27.20
C VAL A 721 0.76 -24.40 -28.07
N ASN A 722 -0.55 -24.20 -27.84
CA ASN A 722 -1.60 -24.88 -28.59
C ASN A 722 -1.99 -24.18 -29.90
N GLU A 723 -1.68 -22.89 -30.04
CA GLU A 723 -1.96 -22.07 -31.22
C GLU A 723 -3.40 -22.25 -31.80
N PRO A 724 -4.48 -22.09 -31.00
CA PRO A 724 -5.84 -22.40 -31.43
C PRO A 724 -6.27 -21.61 -32.68
N TRP A 725 -5.73 -20.39 -32.88
CA TRP A 725 -5.99 -19.56 -34.07
C TRP A 725 -5.40 -20.13 -35.37
N LYS A 726 -4.42 -21.04 -35.28
CA LYS A 726 -3.90 -21.82 -36.41
C LYS A 726 -4.68 -23.13 -36.56
N ARG A 727 -4.81 -23.88 -35.46
CA ARG A 727 -5.47 -25.21 -35.44
C ARG A 727 -6.93 -25.17 -35.88
N ILE A 728 -7.64 -24.06 -35.63
CA ILE A 728 -9.03 -23.89 -36.10
C ILE A 728 -9.19 -23.95 -37.63
N LYS A 729 -8.10 -23.78 -38.39
CA LYS A 729 -8.05 -23.86 -39.86
C LYS A 729 -7.59 -25.24 -40.37
N GLY A 730 -7.34 -26.18 -39.46
CA GLY A 730 -6.80 -27.51 -39.74
C GLY A 730 -7.87 -28.57 -39.93
N SER A 731 -7.50 -29.82 -39.61
CA SER A 731 -8.38 -30.99 -39.66
C SER A 731 -9.53 -30.91 -38.65
N GLU A 732 -10.50 -31.82 -38.73
CA GLU A 732 -11.58 -31.93 -37.74
C GLU A 732 -11.04 -32.14 -36.31
N ALA A 733 -9.99 -32.97 -36.16
CA ALA A 733 -9.29 -33.15 -34.90
C ALA A 733 -8.61 -31.86 -34.40
N ASP A 734 -7.99 -31.08 -35.29
CA ASP A 734 -7.40 -29.78 -34.93
C ASP A 734 -8.46 -28.77 -34.51
N ARG A 735 -9.63 -28.78 -35.15
CA ARG A 735 -10.77 -27.92 -34.78
C ARG A 735 -11.33 -28.29 -33.41
N GLN A 736 -11.42 -29.57 -33.08
CA GLN A 736 -11.82 -30.03 -31.74
C GLN A 736 -10.81 -29.62 -30.67
N ARG A 737 -9.49 -29.74 -30.95
CA ARG A 737 -8.45 -29.21 -30.07
C ARG A 737 -8.55 -27.70 -29.89
N ALA A 738 -8.72 -26.94 -30.97
CA ALA A 738 -8.91 -25.49 -30.91
C ALA A 738 -10.15 -25.10 -30.09
N GLY A 739 -11.24 -25.86 -30.22
CA GLY A 739 -12.45 -25.72 -29.41
C GLY A 739 -12.20 -25.95 -27.94
N THR A 740 -11.57 -27.07 -27.59
CA THR A 740 -11.25 -27.43 -26.20
C THR A 740 -10.35 -26.39 -25.55
N VAL A 741 -9.28 -25.96 -26.23
CA VAL A 741 -8.36 -24.92 -25.75
C VAL A 741 -9.10 -23.60 -25.51
N THR A 742 -9.98 -23.22 -26.44
CA THR A 742 -10.76 -21.99 -26.34
C THR A 742 -11.76 -22.03 -25.19
N GLY A 743 -12.50 -23.14 -25.05
CA GLY A 743 -13.47 -23.34 -23.98
C GLY A 743 -12.82 -23.33 -22.59
N LEU A 744 -11.70 -24.04 -22.42
CA LEU A 744 -10.97 -24.04 -21.16
C LEU A 744 -10.40 -22.66 -20.85
N ALA A 745 -9.78 -21.99 -21.83
CA ALA A 745 -9.23 -20.65 -21.64
C ALA A 745 -10.28 -19.62 -21.21
N VAL A 746 -11.49 -19.65 -21.78
CA VAL A 746 -12.55 -18.73 -21.38
C VAL A 746 -13.11 -19.03 -19.98
N ASN A 747 -13.09 -20.30 -19.54
CA ASN A 747 -13.43 -20.67 -18.17
C ASN A 747 -12.37 -20.15 -17.17
N ILE A 748 -11.08 -20.22 -17.50
CA ILE A 748 -10.02 -19.61 -16.68
C ILE A 748 -10.21 -18.08 -16.62
N ALA A 749 -10.58 -17.44 -17.74
CA ALA A 749 -10.90 -16.00 -17.76
C ALA A 749 -12.10 -15.64 -16.87
N ALA A 750 -13.13 -16.50 -16.83
CA ALA A 750 -14.26 -16.35 -15.91
C ALA A 750 -13.82 -16.46 -14.44
N LEU A 751 -12.99 -17.45 -14.08
CA LEU A 751 -12.41 -17.57 -12.73
C LEU A 751 -11.60 -16.32 -12.34
N LEU A 752 -10.68 -15.90 -13.21
CA LEU A 752 -9.87 -14.70 -13.01
C LEU A 752 -10.73 -13.47 -12.75
N SER A 753 -11.89 -13.35 -13.41
CA SER A 753 -12.81 -12.22 -13.17
C SER A 753 -13.32 -12.16 -11.73
N VAL A 754 -13.54 -13.31 -11.09
CA VAL A 754 -14.03 -13.40 -9.70
C VAL A 754 -12.88 -13.18 -8.73
N MET A 755 -11.71 -13.80 -8.96
CA MET A 755 -10.51 -13.60 -8.15
C MET A 755 -10.01 -12.14 -8.16
N LEU A 756 -10.20 -11.44 -9.28
CA LEU A 756 -9.82 -10.03 -9.46
C LEU A 756 -10.82 -9.06 -8.82
N GLN A 757 -12.04 -9.48 -8.51
CA GLN A 757 -13.11 -8.62 -7.97
C GLN A 757 -12.70 -7.85 -6.69
N PRO A 758 -11.97 -8.45 -5.74
CA PRO A 758 -11.42 -7.71 -4.60
C PRO A 758 -10.42 -6.60 -4.96
N TYR A 759 -9.69 -6.76 -6.06
CA TYR A 759 -8.58 -5.90 -6.46
C TYR A 759 -9.00 -4.81 -7.46
N MET A 760 -9.70 -5.19 -8.52
CA MET A 760 -10.14 -4.33 -9.62
C MET A 760 -11.63 -4.57 -9.91
N PRO A 761 -12.53 -4.07 -9.04
CA PRO A 761 -13.97 -4.39 -9.10
C PRO A 761 -14.66 -3.94 -10.39
N THR A 762 -14.23 -2.85 -11.03
CA THR A 762 -14.82 -2.38 -12.28
C THR A 762 -14.36 -3.22 -13.47
N VAL A 763 -13.09 -3.64 -13.48
CA VAL A 763 -12.56 -4.56 -14.51
C VAL A 763 -13.19 -5.95 -14.37
N SER A 764 -13.33 -6.45 -13.14
CA SER A 764 -14.06 -7.69 -12.84
C SER A 764 -15.48 -7.68 -13.42
N ALA A 765 -16.29 -6.67 -13.10
CA ALA A 765 -17.64 -6.53 -13.64
C ALA A 765 -17.64 -6.40 -15.17
N THR A 766 -16.63 -5.73 -15.74
CA THR A 766 -16.46 -5.59 -17.20
C THR A 766 -16.25 -6.96 -17.86
N ILE A 767 -15.35 -7.79 -17.32
CA ILE A 767 -15.08 -9.14 -17.83
C ILE A 767 -16.35 -10.00 -17.71
N GLN A 768 -17.01 -9.97 -16.56
CA GLN A 768 -18.25 -10.72 -16.31
C GLN A 768 -19.36 -10.33 -17.29
N ALA A 769 -19.49 -9.04 -17.62
CA ALA A 769 -20.44 -8.55 -18.62
C ALA A 769 -20.07 -9.00 -20.05
N GLN A 770 -18.78 -8.92 -20.43
CA GLN A 770 -18.31 -9.39 -21.73
C GLN A 770 -18.50 -10.91 -21.91
N LEU A 771 -18.35 -11.69 -20.83
CA LEU A 771 -18.54 -13.16 -20.84
C LEU A 771 -19.98 -13.59 -20.53
N GLN A 772 -20.85 -12.67 -20.13
CA GLN A 772 -22.20 -12.95 -19.60
C GLN A 772 -22.19 -14.03 -18.49
N LEU A 773 -21.25 -13.92 -17.56
CA LEU A 773 -21.13 -14.88 -16.46
C LEU A 773 -22.41 -14.82 -15.58
N PRO A 774 -23.03 -15.97 -15.25
CA PRO A 774 -24.24 -15.97 -14.45
C PRO A 774 -24.02 -15.29 -13.08
N PRO A 775 -24.96 -14.44 -12.60
CA PRO A 775 -24.79 -13.72 -11.33
C PRO A 775 -24.41 -14.59 -10.12
N PRO A 776 -24.90 -15.84 -9.98
CA PRO A 776 -24.45 -16.73 -8.92
C PRO A 776 -22.95 -17.01 -8.95
N ALA A 777 -22.39 -17.25 -10.14
CA ALA A 777 -20.95 -17.51 -10.34
C ALA A 777 -20.09 -16.25 -10.13
N CYS A 778 -20.65 -15.05 -10.31
CA CYS A 778 -19.94 -13.79 -10.05
C CYS A 778 -19.78 -13.47 -8.57
N SER A 779 -20.61 -14.06 -7.70
CA SER A 779 -20.77 -13.63 -6.31
C SER A 779 -20.23 -14.61 -5.26
N ILE A 780 -19.65 -15.73 -5.69
CA ILE A 780 -19.00 -16.72 -4.83
C ILE A 780 -17.69 -17.20 -5.45
N LEU A 781 -16.65 -17.36 -4.63
CA LEU A 781 -15.39 -17.96 -5.02
C LEU A 781 -15.15 -19.23 -4.19
N LEU A 782 -15.40 -20.38 -4.83
CA LEU A 782 -15.11 -21.68 -4.25
C LEU A 782 -13.61 -22.00 -4.33
N THR A 783 -13.17 -22.97 -3.53
CA THR A 783 -11.76 -23.42 -3.48
C THR A 783 -11.34 -24.32 -4.64
N ASN A 784 -12.24 -24.60 -5.58
CA ASN A 784 -11.99 -25.45 -6.74
C ASN A 784 -12.34 -24.69 -8.02
N PHE A 785 -11.57 -24.91 -9.08
CA PHE A 785 -11.86 -24.33 -10.38
C PHE A 785 -13.04 -25.07 -11.04
N LEU A 786 -14.12 -24.34 -11.34
CA LEU A 786 -15.35 -24.90 -11.93
C LEU A 786 -15.50 -24.54 -13.41
N CYS A 787 -16.19 -25.41 -14.17
CA CYS A 787 -16.73 -25.05 -15.48
C CYS A 787 -17.97 -24.15 -15.32
N THR A 788 -17.77 -22.84 -15.12
CA THR A 788 -18.87 -21.87 -14.99
C THR A 788 -19.50 -21.48 -16.33
N LEU A 789 -18.77 -21.71 -17.44
CA LEU A 789 -19.22 -21.47 -18.80
C LEU A 789 -19.25 -22.80 -19.56
N PRO A 790 -20.35 -23.58 -19.48
CA PRO A 790 -20.47 -24.86 -20.16
C PRO A 790 -20.51 -24.68 -21.69
N ALA A 791 -20.25 -25.77 -22.43
CA ALA A 791 -20.40 -25.79 -23.88
C ALA A 791 -21.81 -25.33 -24.28
N GLY A 792 -21.89 -24.43 -25.27
CA GLY A 792 -23.14 -23.80 -25.70
C GLY A 792 -23.53 -22.52 -24.94
N HIS A 793 -22.82 -22.14 -23.88
CA HIS A 793 -23.00 -20.82 -23.25
C HIS A 793 -22.69 -19.70 -24.26
N GLN A 794 -23.54 -18.66 -24.30
CA GLN A 794 -23.36 -17.52 -25.20
C GLN A 794 -22.69 -16.35 -24.46
N ILE A 795 -21.50 -15.94 -24.92
CA ILE A 795 -20.83 -14.75 -24.40
C ILE A 795 -21.36 -13.46 -25.05
N GLY A 796 -21.05 -12.32 -24.45
CA GLY A 796 -21.36 -10.99 -24.97
C GLY A 796 -20.33 -10.50 -26.00
N THR A 797 -20.23 -9.18 -26.13
CA THR A 797 -19.26 -8.52 -27.01
C THR A 797 -17.95 -8.25 -26.26
N VAL A 798 -16.85 -8.75 -26.81
CA VAL A 798 -15.53 -8.59 -26.18
C VAL A 798 -14.86 -7.30 -26.63
N SER A 799 -14.11 -6.68 -25.72
CA SER A 799 -13.37 -5.43 -25.95
C SER A 799 -12.10 -5.39 -25.10
N PRO A 800 -10.99 -4.79 -25.59
CA PRO A 800 -9.75 -4.69 -24.82
C PRO A 800 -9.95 -4.10 -23.42
N LEU A 801 -9.55 -4.85 -22.38
CA LEU A 801 -9.75 -4.46 -20.98
C LEU A 801 -8.90 -3.26 -20.53
N PHE A 802 -7.65 -3.19 -20.97
CA PHE A 802 -6.67 -2.22 -20.49
C PHE A 802 -6.14 -1.37 -21.64
N GLN A 803 -5.76 -0.13 -21.32
CA GLN A 803 -5.06 0.77 -22.22
C GLN A 803 -3.59 0.84 -21.81
N LYS A 804 -2.72 1.00 -22.81
CA LYS A 804 -1.30 1.23 -22.56
C LYS A 804 -1.10 2.61 -21.90
N LEU A 805 -0.24 2.67 -20.91
CA LEU A 805 0.25 3.96 -20.38
C LEU A 805 1.47 4.39 -21.20
N GLU A 806 1.41 5.61 -21.74
CA GLU A 806 2.47 6.17 -22.57
C GLU A 806 3.47 6.99 -21.75
N ASN A 807 4.74 6.95 -22.15
CA ASN A 807 5.83 7.62 -21.45
C ASN A 807 5.57 9.12 -21.26
N ASP A 808 5.10 9.82 -22.31
CA ASP A 808 4.83 11.26 -22.28
C ASP A 808 3.70 11.63 -21.30
N GLN A 809 2.65 10.80 -21.24
CA GLN A 809 1.55 10.99 -20.29
C GLN A 809 2.06 10.88 -18.85
N ILE A 810 2.87 9.87 -18.59
CA ILE A 810 3.39 9.57 -17.25
C ILE A 810 4.42 10.61 -16.81
N GLU A 811 5.27 11.09 -17.73
CA GLU A 811 6.21 12.18 -17.46
C GLU A 811 5.49 13.48 -17.08
N SER A 812 4.43 13.83 -17.82
CA SER A 812 3.60 15.01 -17.52
C SER A 812 2.97 14.94 -16.12
N LEU A 813 2.42 13.77 -15.76
CA LEU A 813 1.86 13.55 -14.43
C LEU A 813 2.95 13.57 -13.34
N ARG A 814 4.10 12.95 -13.58
CA ARG A 814 5.25 12.99 -12.66
C ARG A 814 5.67 14.41 -12.34
N GLN A 815 5.80 15.27 -13.35
CA GLN A 815 6.15 16.69 -13.16
C GLN A 815 5.06 17.45 -12.40
N ARG A 816 3.77 17.19 -12.70
CA ARG A 816 2.63 17.80 -12.00
C ARG A 816 2.64 17.53 -10.50
N PHE A 817 3.04 16.33 -10.07
CA PHE A 817 2.97 15.89 -8.68
C PHE A 817 4.32 15.83 -7.96
N GLY A 818 5.43 16.17 -8.62
CA GLY A 818 6.78 16.19 -8.04
C GLY A 818 7.11 17.45 -7.22
N GLY A 819 6.17 18.38 -7.04
CA GLY A 819 6.38 19.64 -6.30
C GLY A 819 7.06 20.77 -7.08
N GLY A 820 7.70 20.48 -8.22
CA GLY A 820 8.37 21.50 -9.05
C GLY A 820 7.44 22.55 -9.66
N GLN A 821 6.13 22.27 -9.74
CA GLN A 821 5.10 23.20 -10.24
C GLN A 821 4.33 23.92 -9.12
N ALA A 822 4.77 23.80 -7.86
CA ALA A 822 4.12 24.52 -6.77
C ALA A 822 4.14 26.02 -7.07
N LYS A 823 2.94 26.64 -7.14
CA LYS A 823 2.80 28.09 -7.19
C LYS A 823 3.58 28.64 -6.00
N THR A 824 4.58 29.48 -6.25
CA THR A 824 5.27 30.28 -5.24
C THR A 824 4.23 30.80 -4.27
N SER A 825 4.27 30.33 -3.03
CA SER A 825 3.34 30.74 -1.99
C SER A 825 3.30 32.27 -1.95
N PRO A 826 2.14 32.92 -2.07
CA PRO A 826 2.06 34.31 -1.70
C PRO A 826 2.44 34.39 -0.21
N LYS A 827 3.44 35.20 0.14
CA LYS A 827 3.57 35.69 1.53
C LYS A 827 2.18 36.13 1.99
N PRO A 828 1.78 35.89 3.25
CA PRO A 828 0.52 36.41 3.74
C PRO A 828 0.59 37.94 3.63
N ALA A 829 -0.07 38.48 2.61
CA ALA A 829 -0.35 39.89 2.54
C ALA A 829 -1.31 40.18 3.69
N VAL A 830 -0.95 41.19 4.48
CA VAL A 830 -1.77 41.80 5.51
C VAL A 830 -3.21 41.90 4.98
N VAL A 831 -4.15 41.26 5.67
CA VAL A 831 -5.58 41.37 5.34
C VAL A 831 -6.00 42.80 5.65
N GLU A 832 -5.98 43.65 4.62
CA GLU A 832 -6.84 44.82 4.60
C GLU A 832 -8.29 44.32 4.55
N THR A 833 -9.08 44.83 5.49
CA THR A 833 -10.51 44.60 5.68
C THR A 833 -11.28 44.54 4.35
N VAL A 834 -11.85 43.37 4.03
CA VAL A 834 -12.80 43.21 2.91
C VAL A 834 -14.07 43.95 3.27
N THR A 835 -14.22 45.12 2.67
CA THR A 835 -15.47 45.87 2.64
C THR A 835 -16.38 45.21 1.61
N THR A 836 -17.55 44.74 2.05
CA THR A 836 -18.66 44.37 1.16
C THR A 836 -18.94 45.51 0.18
N ALA A 837 -18.97 45.20 -1.12
CA ALA A 837 -19.29 46.16 -2.17
C ALA A 837 -20.64 46.84 -1.89
N LYS A 838 -20.74 48.14 -2.19
CA LYS A 838 -21.98 48.91 -1.97
C LYS A 838 -23.12 48.30 -2.81
N PRO A 839 -24.38 48.34 -2.35
CA PRO A 839 -25.54 47.78 -3.08
C PRO A 839 -25.63 48.19 -4.57
N GLN A 840 -25.17 49.39 -4.92
CA GLN A 840 -25.10 49.87 -6.30
C GLN A 840 -24.12 49.09 -7.19
N GLN A 841 -23.00 48.58 -6.66
CA GLN A 841 -22.03 47.79 -7.43
C GLN A 841 -22.55 46.38 -7.70
N ILE A 842 -23.25 45.77 -6.74
CA ILE A 842 -23.90 44.47 -6.92
C ILE A 842 -24.98 44.56 -8.01
N GLN A 843 -25.81 45.61 -7.96
CA GLN A 843 -26.85 45.85 -8.97
C GLN A 843 -26.25 46.01 -10.39
N ALA A 844 -25.17 46.78 -10.54
CA ALA A 844 -24.50 46.95 -11.82
C ALA A 844 -23.94 45.63 -12.38
N LEU A 845 -23.36 44.78 -11.53
CA LEU A 845 -22.88 43.44 -11.91
C LEU A 845 -24.03 42.50 -12.31
N MET A 846 -25.18 42.56 -11.63
CA MET A 846 -26.37 41.78 -11.99
C MET A 846 -26.93 42.18 -13.37
N ASP A 847 -26.94 43.47 -13.67
CA ASP A 847 -27.37 43.98 -14.98
C ASP A 847 -26.43 43.51 -16.10
N GLU A 848 -25.11 43.54 -15.87
CA GLU A 848 -24.10 43.07 -16.84
C GLU A 848 -24.21 41.56 -17.10
N VAL A 849 -24.40 40.75 -16.04
CA VAL A 849 -24.64 39.29 -16.16
C VAL A 849 -25.89 39.01 -16.99
N THR A 850 -26.96 39.79 -16.80
CA THR A 850 -28.22 39.66 -17.54
C THR A 850 -28.02 40.00 -19.02
N LYS A 851 -27.32 41.10 -19.31
CA LYS A 851 -27.02 41.57 -20.67
C LYS A 851 -26.17 40.55 -21.44
N GLN A 852 -25.11 40.04 -20.81
CA GLN A 852 -24.26 39.00 -21.40
C GLN A 852 -25.01 37.67 -21.59
N GLY A 853 -25.92 37.32 -20.67
CA GLY A 853 -26.78 36.15 -20.79
C GLY A 853 -27.70 36.19 -22.02
N ASN A 854 -28.17 37.38 -22.39
CA ASN A 854 -29.01 37.57 -23.58
C ASN A 854 -28.22 37.42 -24.89
N ILE A 855 -26.99 37.95 -24.96
CA ILE A 855 -26.08 37.77 -26.11
C ILE A 855 -25.85 36.27 -26.40
N VAL A 856 -25.56 35.48 -25.36
CA VAL A 856 -25.35 34.02 -25.50
C VAL A 856 -26.62 33.30 -25.98
N ARG A 857 -27.81 33.78 -25.60
CA ARG A 857 -29.09 33.21 -26.07
C ARG A 857 -29.36 33.54 -27.54
N GLU A 858 -29.12 34.77 -27.96
CA GLU A 858 -29.28 35.21 -29.35
C GLU A 858 -28.34 34.46 -30.29
N LEU A 859 -27.05 34.34 -29.94
CA LEU A 859 -26.08 33.58 -30.75
C LEU A 859 -26.47 32.11 -30.89
N LYS A 860 -26.99 31.49 -29.82
CA LYS A 860 -27.49 30.11 -29.86
C LYS A 860 -28.77 29.97 -30.69
N ALA A 861 -29.66 30.97 -30.66
CA ALA A 861 -30.88 30.98 -31.45
C ALA A 861 -30.59 31.19 -32.95
N GLN A 862 -29.57 32.00 -33.29
CA GLN A 862 -29.13 32.27 -34.65
C GLN A 862 -28.23 31.17 -35.24
N LYS A 863 -27.89 30.12 -34.47
CA LYS A 863 -26.94 29.07 -34.88
C LYS A 863 -25.58 29.63 -35.31
N ALA A 864 -25.07 30.62 -34.58
CA ALA A 864 -23.74 31.19 -34.79
C ALA A 864 -22.60 30.17 -34.62
N ASP A 865 -21.40 30.53 -35.06
CA ASP A 865 -20.23 29.65 -35.03
C ASP A 865 -19.89 29.17 -33.60
N LYS A 866 -19.39 27.93 -33.47
CA LYS A 866 -19.09 27.34 -32.15
C LYS A 866 -18.03 28.12 -31.38
N ASN A 867 -17.04 28.70 -32.05
CA ASN A 867 -15.98 29.48 -31.40
C ASN A 867 -16.52 30.81 -30.89
N GLU A 868 -17.42 31.43 -31.64
CA GLU A 868 -18.07 32.69 -31.28
C GLU A 868 -18.97 32.51 -30.05
N VAL A 869 -19.75 31.43 -30.01
CA VAL A 869 -20.54 31.06 -28.81
C VAL A 869 -19.64 30.75 -27.61
N ALA A 870 -18.50 30.08 -27.82
CA ALA A 870 -17.57 29.74 -26.74
C ALA A 870 -16.92 30.98 -26.11
N ALA A 871 -16.55 31.98 -26.92
CA ALA A 871 -15.98 33.24 -26.45
C ALA A 871 -16.97 34.02 -25.56
N GLU A 872 -18.24 34.12 -25.96
CA GLU A 872 -19.26 34.84 -25.18
C GLU A 872 -19.68 34.08 -23.91
N VAL A 873 -19.59 32.74 -23.91
CA VAL A 873 -19.78 31.91 -22.71
C VAL A 873 -18.65 32.12 -21.69
N ALA A 874 -17.40 32.29 -22.15
CA ALA A 874 -16.27 32.57 -21.27
C ALA A 874 -16.45 33.92 -20.54
N LYS A 875 -16.89 34.97 -21.24
CA LYS A 875 -17.24 36.27 -20.63
C LYS A 875 -18.34 36.15 -19.58
N LEU A 876 -19.40 35.38 -19.88
CA LEU A 876 -20.50 35.15 -18.93
C LEU A 876 -20.04 34.43 -17.66
N LEU A 877 -19.14 33.45 -17.77
CA LEU A 877 -18.58 32.74 -16.62
C LEU A 877 -17.72 33.65 -15.75
N ASP A 878 -16.96 34.57 -16.35
CA ASP A 878 -16.15 35.55 -15.63
C ASP A 878 -17.02 36.55 -14.85
N LEU A 879 -18.06 37.11 -15.48
CA LEU A 879 -19.02 37.99 -14.79
C LEU A 879 -19.72 37.31 -13.62
N LYS A 880 -20.08 36.02 -13.75
CA LYS A 880 -20.67 35.25 -12.64
C LYS A 880 -19.71 35.03 -11.48
N LYS A 881 -18.41 34.84 -11.77
CA LYS A 881 -17.37 34.79 -10.74
C LYS A 881 -17.26 36.12 -10.00
N GLN A 882 -17.24 37.23 -10.73
CA GLN A 882 -17.18 38.57 -10.14
C GLN A 882 -18.40 38.87 -9.26
N LEU A 883 -19.61 38.49 -9.70
CA LEU A 883 -20.83 38.63 -8.91
C LEU A 883 -20.78 37.77 -7.64
N ALA A 884 -20.33 36.51 -7.72
CA ALA A 884 -20.19 35.64 -6.55
C ALA A 884 -19.23 36.25 -5.50
N VAL A 885 -18.08 36.79 -5.95
CA VAL A 885 -17.13 37.50 -5.09
C VAL A 885 -17.76 38.75 -4.47
N ALA A 886 -18.51 39.54 -5.23
CA ALA A 886 -19.17 40.75 -4.75
C ALA A 886 -20.32 40.46 -3.75
N GLU A 887 -21.00 39.32 -3.90
CA GLU A 887 -22.05 38.83 -2.98
C GLU A 887 -21.50 38.07 -1.77
N GLY A 888 -20.18 37.85 -1.68
CA GLY A 888 -19.57 37.04 -0.63
C GLY A 888 -19.88 35.54 -0.73
N LYS A 889 -20.30 35.05 -1.90
CA LYS A 889 -20.57 33.63 -2.17
C LYS A 889 -19.37 32.96 -2.83
N PRO A 890 -19.07 31.69 -2.50
CA PRO A 890 -18.01 30.96 -3.18
C PRO A 890 -18.38 30.76 -4.67
N PRO A 891 -17.42 30.91 -5.61
CA PRO A 891 -17.71 30.82 -7.05
C PRO A 891 -18.14 29.40 -7.43
N GLU A 892 -19.34 29.24 -7.99
CA GLU A 892 -19.84 27.94 -8.45
C GLU A 892 -18.95 27.37 -9.58
N ALA A 893 -18.44 26.16 -9.39
CA ALA A 893 -17.75 25.41 -10.45
C ALA A 893 -18.76 24.97 -11.54
N PRO A 894 -18.36 24.98 -12.84
CA PRO A 894 -19.28 24.70 -13.94
C PRO A 894 -19.75 23.24 -13.90
N LYS A 895 -21.04 23.02 -13.66
CA LYS A 895 -21.68 21.69 -13.79
C LYS A 895 -21.64 21.23 -15.26
N GLY A 896 -20.68 20.36 -15.58
CA GLY A 896 -20.60 19.66 -16.85
C GLY A 896 -21.81 18.73 -17.04
N LYS A 897 -22.63 18.99 -18.06
CA LYS A 897 -23.75 18.12 -18.45
C LYS A 897 -23.23 16.76 -18.90
N LYS A 898 -23.54 15.69 -18.15
CA LYS A 898 -23.58 14.32 -18.70
C LYS A 898 -24.68 14.27 -19.76
N LYS A 899 -24.32 14.04 -21.02
CA LYS A 899 -25.26 13.55 -22.03
C LYS A 899 -25.67 12.12 -21.66
N LYS A 900 -26.95 11.82 -21.90
CA LYS A 900 -27.51 10.46 -21.96
C LYS A 900 -26.68 9.57 -22.87
#